data_AF-A0A1I5U110-F1
#
_entry.id   AF-A0A1I5U110-F1
#
_cell.length_a   1.000
_cell.length_b   1.000
_cell.length_c   1.000
_cell.angle_alpha   90.00
_cell.angle_beta   90.00
_cell.angle_gamma   90.00
#
_symmetry.space_group_name_H-M   'P 1'
#
loop_
_entity.id
_entity.type
_entity.pdbx_description
1 polymer ?
#
loop_
_entity_poly.entity_id
_entity_poly.type
_entity_poly.pdbx_seq_one_letter_code
_entity_poly.pdbx_strand_id
1 'polypeptide(L)'
;MYRTDGSLVLSPTDLTRHQACAHLTTLDLAVADGRLAPLAEGPGDHAELIADLGTEHELRYLDALEAEGRSIVRIPVRLDARGRREAEAETLQAMRAGVDVVHQAQFTDGVWAGAADFLLKVPTPSALGDWSYEVADAKLARRVKVPALLQMATYAERLAVLQGQQPDRVCVVTGDGVAHPWRLVDVAAYARRARAKLDAFVADPPATEPVPTPYCSQCTWKPRCDGELLAADDLSLVAGMRADTRAALRAAGITTLEQLASADDAALRAARIGAATRTRVQEQAREQLRERATGVPTRTLLPPAKSTGLLRLPEPSHGDLYLDFEGDPHSADGAGLEYLAGIGRRDGSFTALWAHDPAAEKQMVRDLIDLVLAAWRVDAGMHVYHYAAYEVSALKRLTGRYGVREAELDELLRAERFVDLYPVVKQSMRISKGSYSIKKVEAFYGRQHTGDVADAMGSVIAYEKWLADRDPQRLRDIELYNKDDVDSTRELHDWLETQREELEREFGGQDRPLVSEATGPAERSETELAELALVGRLQEAGHDLLADLVQWHRREARPGWWEFFSRKDLDDAALVEDGTVLGGLSAPVEVGTEKRSKLYALGFPTQDTKLSVGSKVVDVDTRVRVGEIRELDAVAGRVVVKSTKEPSPRALGPEGPIDDKGMRGAIAATAEAVLGGQPCLGQALLARRVPADCLRRPDEQAGDAVVRIGLALDGEVLAVQGPPGSGKTRAASHLIRALLDAGKKVGVTATSHAVIGNVLSAVGRPALQKCDEKQACGAPGVEWSRDGREVASRLLDGDVSLVGGTAWFWTQPDLAEAVDVLVVDEAGQFSLANAVAVARSARSLVLLGDPQQLAQPSQGVHPGDSGLSALEHLLEGHPTVPEGRGVFLDTTYRMHPALTAFVSDLAYEGRLESAPLRERITVRPGGLVSGSGLAVRSVAHSLSASASSREEAAEVAAVWRSLQGVGWVDAEGAERPIGPDDVLVVAPYNNQVALIRSLLPDGARVGTVDRFQGQEAPVVVYSTTSTSADDAPRGVSFLYDLNRLNVAVSRAKALAVVVMSPLLLDAQVRTPEQLRQVNALCRLAEMAGV
;
A
#
# COMPACT_ATOMS: atom_id res chain seq x y z
N MET A 1 -1.23 33.75 -4.13
CA MET A 1 -1.08 34.42 -5.44
C MET A 1 -1.39 35.90 -5.27
N TYR A 2 -0.75 36.76 -6.07
CA TYR A 2 -0.97 38.22 -6.04
C TYR A 2 -0.49 38.86 -7.35
N ARG A 3 -0.90 40.11 -7.63
CA ARG A 3 -0.44 40.86 -8.81
C ARG A 3 0.68 41.84 -8.45
N THR A 4 1.73 41.86 -9.27
CA THR A 4 2.81 42.86 -9.22
C THR A 4 3.06 43.39 -10.62
N ASP A 5 3.11 44.72 -10.78
CA ASP A 5 3.32 45.37 -12.08
C ASP A 5 2.37 44.89 -13.20
N GLY A 6 1.14 44.53 -12.84
CA GLY A 6 0.12 44.01 -13.76
C GLY A 6 0.18 42.51 -14.03
N SER A 7 1.27 41.83 -13.66
CA SER A 7 1.46 40.39 -13.84
C SER A 7 1.05 39.60 -12.60
N LEU A 8 0.44 38.42 -12.80
CA LEU A 8 0.13 37.49 -11.73
C LEU A 8 1.40 36.73 -11.31
N VAL A 9 1.66 36.66 -10.02
CA VAL A 9 2.75 35.88 -9.43
C VAL A 9 2.17 34.71 -8.64
N LEU A 10 2.65 33.50 -8.96
CA LEU A 10 2.31 32.24 -8.31
C LEU A 10 3.44 31.80 -7.36
N SER A 11 3.06 31.18 -6.24
CA SER A 11 3.98 30.52 -5.33
C SER A 11 3.75 29.00 -5.29
N PRO A 12 4.72 28.21 -4.80
CA PRO A 12 4.47 26.79 -4.57
C PRO A 12 3.37 26.52 -3.52
N THR A 13 3.10 27.46 -2.62
CA THR A 13 1.93 27.38 -1.73
C THR A 13 0.62 27.42 -2.54
N ASP A 14 0.54 28.25 -3.59
CA ASP A 14 -0.63 28.30 -4.47
C ASP A 14 -0.84 26.97 -5.21
N LEU A 15 0.24 26.30 -5.62
CA LEU A 15 0.21 24.95 -6.21
C LEU A 15 -0.43 23.93 -5.26
N THR A 16 0.01 23.90 -4.00
CA THR A 16 -0.51 22.94 -3.01
C THR A 16 -1.96 23.22 -2.64
N ARG A 17 -2.36 24.50 -2.58
CA ARG A 17 -3.76 24.92 -2.41
C ARG A 17 -4.63 24.52 -3.59
N HIS A 18 -4.15 24.69 -4.82
CA HIS A 18 -4.87 24.30 -6.03
C HIS A 18 -5.13 22.80 -6.08
N GLN A 19 -4.12 21.99 -5.75
CA GLN A 19 -4.26 20.53 -5.70
C GLN A 19 -5.26 20.07 -4.63
N ALA A 20 -5.43 20.86 -3.56
CA ALA A 20 -6.41 20.58 -2.54
C ALA A 20 -7.83 21.02 -2.94
N CYS A 21 -7.97 22.19 -3.58
CA CYS A 21 -9.25 22.74 -3.99
C CYS A 21 -9.08 23.77 -5.13
N ALA A 22 -9.61 23.46 -6.32
CA ALA A 22 -9.62 24.41 -7.44
C ALA A 22 -10.49 25.65 -7.17
N HIS A 23 -11.58 25.50 -6.41
CA HIS A 23 -12.45 26.63 -6.05
C HIS A 23 -11.73 27.65 -5.15
N LEU A 24 -10.86 27.18 -4.25
CA LEU A 24 -9.97 28.05 -3.46
C LEU A 24 -9.08 28.90 -4.37
N THR A 25 -8.52 28.31 -5.43
CA THR A 25 -7.72 29.05 -6.43
C THR A 25 -8.53 30.17 -7.09
N THR A 26 -9.79 29.91 -7.44
CA THR A 26 -10.69 30.92 -8.02
C THR A 26 -10.95 32.08 -7.07
N LEU A 27 -11.16 31.80 -5.79
CA LEU A 27 -11.39 32.82 -4.76
C LEU A 27 -10.13 33.66 -4.52
N ASP A 28 -8.97 33.02 -4.39
CA ASP A 28 -7.68 33.69 -4.25
C ASP A 28 -7.34 34.55 -5.48
N LEU A 29 -7.68 34.08 -6.69
CA LEU A 29 -7.51 34.85 -7.93
C LEU A 29 -8.45 36.07 -7.98
N ALA A 30 -9.70 35.91 -7.51
CA ALA A 30 -10.63 37.03 -7.43
C ALA A 30 -10.17 38.10 -6.42
N VAL A 31 -9.49 37.70 -5.34
CA VAL A 31 -8.83 38.65 -4.42
C VAL A 31 -7.65 39.34 -5.11
N ALA A 32 -6.79 38.58 -5.80
CA ALA A 32 -5.65 39.14 -6.52
C ALA A 32 -6.05 40.13 -7.65
N ASP A 33 -7.24 39.93 -8.23
CA ASP A 33 -7.84 40.82 -9.23
C ASP A 33 -8.63 41.99 -8.62
N GLY A 34 -8.75 42.09 -7.29
CA GLY A 34 -9.54 43.10 -6.60
C GLY A 34 -11.07 42.95 -6.77
N ARG A 35 -11.53 41.79 -7.24
CA ARG A 35 -12.96 41.44 -7.38
C ARG A 35 -13.59 40.99 -6.06
N LEU A 36 -12.79 40.44 -5.16
CA LEU A 36 -13.15 40.13 -3.78
C LEU A 36 -12.22 40.87 -2.83
N ALA A 37 -12.76 41.29 -1.69
CA ALA A 37 -11.90 41.72 -0.59
C ALA A 37 -11.16 40.50 -0.04
N PRO A 38 -9.88 40.63 0.35
CA PRO A 38 -9.25 39.63 1.19
C PRO A 38 -10.11 39.46 2.45
N LEU A 39 -10.28 38.22 2.92
CA LEU A 39 -10.82 38.00 4.26
C LEU A 39 -9.92 38.77 5.23
N ALA A 40 -10.51 39.52 6.16
CA ALA A 40 -9.74 40.25 7.18
C ALA A 40 -8.74 39.29 7.83
N GLU A 41 -7.48 39.71 8.02
CA GLU A 41 -6.54 38.94 8.84
C GLU A 41 -7.20 38.66 10.21
N GLY A 42 -7.18 37.45 10.76
CA GLY A 42 -6.33 36.32 10.41
C GLY A 42 -7.05 34.96 10.46
N PRO A 43 -6.27 33.88 10.36
CA PRO A 43 -6.66 32.61 10.98
C PRO A 43 -7.04 32.87 12.44
N GLY A 44 -7.85 32.02 13.08
CA GLY A 44 -7.89 32.06 14.55
C GLY A 44 -6.47 31.97 15.13
N ASP A 45 -6.26 32.32 16.40
CA ASP A 45 -4.98 32.27 17.15
C ASP A 45 -4.07 31.07 16.80
N HIS A 46 -4.66 29.97 16.32
CA HIS A 46 -4.04 28.77 15.78
C HIS A 46 -3.06 28.93 14.61
N ALA A 47 -3.34 29.67 13.52
CA ALA A 47 -2.43 29.62 12.35
C ALA A 47 -1.32 30.69 12.37
N GLU A 48 -1.51 31.79 13.10
CA GLU A 48 -0.41 32.68 13.48
C GLU A 48 0.58 31.94 14.40
N LEU A 49 0.07 31.23 15.39
CA LEU A 49 0.89 30.37 16.27
C LEU A 49 1.68 29.31 15.50
N ILE A 50 1.09 28.67 14.49
CA ILE A 50 1.79 27.69 13.65
C ILE A 50 2.91 28.34 12.83
N ALA A 51 2.71 29.57 12.33
CA ALA A 51 3.72 30.29 11.56
C ALA A 51 4.91 30.70 12.44
N ASP A 52 4.66 31.18 13.66
CA ASP A 52 5.70 31.55 14.62
C ASP A 52 6.55 30.36 15.04
N LEU A 53 5.90 29.24 15.40
CA LEU A 53 6.60 27.99 15.72
C LEU A 53 7.46 27.50 14.54
N GLY A 54 6.96 27.65 13.30
CA GLY A 54 7.69 27.27 12.09
C GLY A 54 8.97 28.08 11.92
N THR A 55 8.88 29.40 12.14
CA THR A 55 10.03 30.31 12.08
C THR A 55 11.06 29.98 13.15
N GLU A 56 10.62 29.69 14.38
CA GLU A 56 11.52 29.28 15.46
C GLU A 56 12.25 27.96 15.14
N HIS A 57 11.55 26.99 14.54
CA HIS A 57 12.16 25.73 14.13
C HIS A 57 13.20 25.91 13.01
N GLU A 58 12.90 26.73 12.01
CA GLU A 58 13.85 27.09 10.95
C GLU A 58 15.12 27.72 11.52
N LEU A 59 14.98 28.67 12.44
CA LEU A 59 16.11 29.34 13.10
C LEU A 59 16.94 28.36 13.94
N ARG A 60 16.30 27.44 14.68
CA ARG A 60 17.01 26.39 15.43
C ARG A 60 17.86 25.50 14.53
N TYR A 61 17.36 25.14 13.35
CA TYR A 61 18.14 24.36 12.39
C TYR A 61 19.29 25.17 11.78
N LEU A 62 19.06 26.46 11.48
CA LEU A 62 20.12 27.37 11.04
C LEU A 62 21.25 27.48 12.07
N ASP A 63 20.91 27.68 13.34
CA ASP A 63 21.87 27.77 14.45
C ASP A 63 22.69 26.46 14.60
N ALA A 64 22.06 25.29 14.37
CA ALA A 64 22.76 24.01 14.37
C ALA A 64 23.79 23.91 13.23
N LEU A 65 23.45 24.37 12.02
CA LEU A 65 24.39 24.40 10.89
C LEU A 65 25.55 25.39 11.13
N GLU A 66 25.30 26.53 11.78
CA GLU A 66 26.37 27.47 12.18
C GLU A 66 27.29 26.84 13.23
N ALA A 67 26.74 26.10 14.20
CA ALA A 67 27.51 25.40 15.22
C ALA A 67 28.40 24.27 14.66
N GLU A 68 28.02 23.66 13.53
CA GLU A 68 28.85 22.72 12.77
C GLU A 68 30.04 23.39 12.05
N GLY A 69 30.14 24.72 12.08
CA GLY A 69 31.21 25.48 11.43
C GLY A 69 31.01 25.67 9.92
N ARG A 70 29.80 25.48 9.41
CA ARG A 70 29.47 25.70 7.99
C ARG A 70 29.45 27.20 7.67
N SER A 71 29.97 27.56 6.50
CA SER A 71 29.82 28.93 5.99
C SER A 71 28.38 29.20 5.55
N ILE A 72 27.78 30.30 6.03
CA ILE A 72 26.37 30.65 5.78
C ILE A 72 26.24 32.05 5.18
N VAL A 73 25.40 32.19 4.16
CA VAL A 73 24.91 33.48 3.64
C VAL A 73 23.40 33.55 3.81
N ARG A 74 22.90 34.64 4.41
CA ARG A 74 21.46 34.89 4.62
C ARG A 74 20.97 35.90 3.60
N ILE A 75 19.95 35.54 2.82
CA ILE A 75 19.35 36.39 1.78
C ILE A 75 18.08 37.07 2.34
N PRO A 76 17.99 38.41 2.37
CA PRO A 76 16.79 39.09 2.84
C PRO A 76 15.57 38.79 1.95
N VAL A 77 14.43 38.45 2.56
CA VAL A 77 13.21 38.18 1.81
C VAL A 77 12.65 39.47 1.20
N ARG A 78 12.61 39.55 -0.12
CA ARG A 78 12.02 40.66 -0.89
C ARG A 78 10.79 40.18 -1.64
N LEU A 79 9.70 40.97 -1.63
CA LEU A 79 8.40 40.56 -2.18
C LEU A 79 8.06 41.23 -3.52
N ASP A 80 8.60 42.41 -3.81
CA ASP A 80 8.40 43.11 -5.07
C ASP A 80 9.24 42.50 -6.21
N ALA A 81 8.81 42.73 -7.46
CA ALA A 81 9.40 42.07 -8.63
C ALA A 81 10.89 42.41 -8.82
N ARG A 82 11.29 43.65 -8.53
CA ARG A 82 12.69 44.07 -8.63
C ARG A 82 13.52 43.44 -7.51
N GLY A 83 13.03 43.51 -6.28
CA GLY A 83 13.66 42.94 -5.11
C GLY A 83 13.91 41.44 -5.26
N ARG A 84 12.94 40.68 -5.77
CA ARG A 84 13.11 39.22 -6.01
C ARG A 84 14.21 38.90 -7.01
N ARG A 85 14.35 39.69 -8.09
CA ARG A 85 15.44 39.50 -9.07
C ARG A 85 16.81 39.80 -8.46
N GLU A 86 16.88 40.84 -7.62
CA GLU A 86 18.11 41.17 -6.90
C GLU A 86 18.48 40.06 -5.90
N ALA A 87 17.49 39.52 -5.16
CA ALA A 87 17.70 38.44 -4.21
C ALA A 87 18.07 37.09 -4.89
N GLU A 88 17.52 36.76 -6.06
CA GLU A 88 17.97 35.60 -6.85
C GLU A 88 19.41 35.78 -7.34
N ALA A 89 19.81 37.00 -7.73
CA ALA A 89 21.19 37.30 -8.11
C ALA A 89 22.16 37.17 -6.93
N GLU A 90 21.77 37.62 -5.73
CA GLU A 90 22.52 37.42 -4.49
C GLU A 90 22.64 35.93 -4.13
N THR A 91 21.55 35.17 -4.29
CA THR A 91 21.53 33.69 -4.14
C THR A 91 22.54 33.02 -5.07
N LEU A 92 22.52 33.36 -6.37
CA LEU A 92 23.45 32.81 -7.35
C LEU A 92 24.91 33.21 -7.07
N GLN A 93 25.14 34.43 -6.57
CA GLN A 93 26.47 34.87 -6.18
C GLN A 93 27.02 34.05 -5.00
N ALA A 94 26.19 33.76 -3.99
CA ALA A 94 26.56 32.91 -2.86
C ALA A 94 26.88 31.48 -3.32
N MET A 95 26.09 30.92 -4.23
CA MET A 95 26.32 29.59 -4.83
C MET A 95 27.65 29.52 -5.58
N ARG A 96 27.98 30.55 -6.38
CA ARG A 96 29.27 30.66 -7.10
C ARG A 96 30.47 30.82 -6.17
N ALA A 97 30.28 31.44 -5.01
CA ALA A 97 31.30 31.54 -3.98
C ALA A 97 31.55 30.20 -3.25
N GLY A 98 30.70 29.19 -3.46
CA GLY A 98 30.86 27.86 -2.88
C GLY A 98 30.60 27.82 -1.38
N VAL A 99 29.74 28.71 -0.87
CA VAL A 99 29.28 28.76 0.53
C VAL A 99 28.53 27.47 0.87
N ASP A 100 28.70 26.94 2.08
CA ASP A 100 28.13 25.64 2.45
C ASP A 100 26.59 25.69 2.56
N VAL A 101 26.04 26.81 3.04
CA VAL A 101 24.60 27.02 3.25
C VAL A 101 24.16 28.40 2.76
N VAL A 102 23.12 28.45 1.92
CA VAL A 102 22.40 29.70 1.60
C VAL A 102 21.03 29.67 2.27
N HIS A 103 20.81 30.54 3.25
CA HIS A 103 19.54 30.65 4.00
C HIS A 103 18.61 31.65 3.32
N GLN A 104 17.32 31.30 3.20
CA GLN A 104 16.28 32.09 2.53
C GLN A 104 16.57 32.36 1.03
N ALA A 105 17.10 31.34 0.35
CA ALA A 105 17.42 31.41 -1.07
C ALA A 105 16.17 31.71 -1.93
N GLN A 106 16.21 32.81 -2.69
CA GLN A 106 15.06 33.29 -3.46
C GLN A 106 15.13 32.86 -4.93
N PHE A 107 14.00 32.42 -5.45
CA PHE A 107 13.82 31.96 -6.83
C PHE A 107 12.73 32.76 -7.54
N THR A 108 12.99 33.14 -8.80
CA THR A 108 11.95 33.74 -9.65
C THR A 108 12.19 33.51 -11.14
N ASP A 109 11.13 33.19 -11.90
CA ASP A 109 11.15 33.20 -13.37
C ASP A 109 10.24 34.28 -13.99
N GLY A 110 9.69 35.16 -13.14
CA GLY A 110 8.74 36.21 -13.51
C GLY A 110 7.28 35.83 -13.34
N VAL A 111 6.93 34.55 -13.44
CA VAL A 111 5.56 34.04 -13.18
C VAL A 111 5.52 33.31 -11.84
N TRP A 112 6.51 32.47 -11.60
CA TRP A 112 6.69 31.72 -10.37
C TRP A 112 7.76 32.39 -9.52
N ALA A 113 7.49 32.46 -8.21
CA ALA A 113 8.50 32.90 -7.27
C ALA A 113 8.24 32.42 -5.83
N GLY A 114 9.33 32.20 -5.10
CA GLY A 114 9.30 31.77 -3.70
C GLY A 114 10.69 31.77 -3.07
N ALA A 115 10.76 31.38 -1.81
CA ALA A 115 12.00 31.25 -1.06
C ALA A 115 12.10 29.84 -0.49
N ALA A 116 13.23 29.18 -0.72
CA ALA A 116 13.59 27.96 -0.01
C ALA A 116 14.24 28.33 1.31
N ASP A 117 14.00 27.54 2.35
CA ASP A 117 14.58 27.83 3.66
C ASP A 117 16.11 27.71 3.59
N PHE A 118 16.62 26.69 2.88
CA PHE A 118 18.05 26.43 2.72
C PHE A 118 18.43 25.90 1.33
N LEU A 119 19.63 26.27 0.86
CA LEU A 119 20.39 25.51 -0.15
C LEU A 119 21.62 24.91 0.50
N LEU A 120 21.80 23.60 0.33
CA LEU A 120 22.90 22.84 0.92
C LEU A 120 23.89 22.43 -0.19
N LYS A 121 25.17 22.74 0.00
CA LYS A 121 26.23 22.38 -0.95
C LYS A 121 26.50 20.88 -0.95
N VAL A 122 26.63 20.28 -2.13
CA VAL A 122 26.98 18.86 -2.32
C VAL A 122 28.16 18.70 -3.29
N PRO A 123 28.98 17.64 -3.16
CA PRO A 123 30.19 17.44 -3.97
C PRO A 123 29.88 16.83 -5.36
N THR A 124 28.81 17.31 -6.01
CA THR A 124 28.43 16.89 -7.36
C THR A 124 28.80 18.01 -8.35
N PRO A 125 29.65 17.77 -9.36
CA PRO A 125 30.05 18.81 -10.30
C PRO A 125 28.88 19.48 -11.02
N SER A 126 28.98 20.79 -11.27
CA SER A 126 27.97 21.58 -11.99
C SER A 126 28.58 22.77 -12.74
N ALA A 127 27.76 23.64 -13.30
CA ALA A 127 28.24 24.90 -13.91
C ALA A 127 28.86 25.87 -12.87
N LEU A 128 28.78 25.55 -11.57
CA LEU A 128 29.37 26.33 -10.48
C LEU A 128 30.82 25.90 -10.15
N GLY A 129 31.25 24.70 -10.56
CA GLY A 129 32.55 24.12 -10.22
C GLY A 129 32.42 22.63 -9.86
N ASP A 130 33.28 22.15 -8.96
CA ASP A 130 33.28 20.75 -8.48
C ASP A 130 32.16 20.45 -7.45
N TRP A 131 31.15 21.33 -7.37
CA TRP A 131 30.02 21.23 -6.43
C TRP A 131 28.72 21.72 -7.07
N SER A 132 27.61 21.37 -6.44
CA SER A 132 26.25 21.83 -6.75
C SER A 132 25.48 22.05 -5.45
N TYR A 133 24.20 22.39 -5.55
CA TYR A 133 23.31 22.60 -4.41
C TYR A 133 22.05 21.75 -4.51
N GLU A 134 21.54 21.36 -3.34
CA GLU A 134 20.24 20.73 -3.14
C GLU A 134 19.34 21.62 -2.28
N VAL A 135 18.03 21.55 -2.51
CA VAL A 135 17.02 22.33 -1.76
C VAL A 135 16.69 21.64 -0.45
N ALA A 136 16.65 22.39 0.64
CA ALA A 136 16.14 21.90 1.93
C ALA A 136 15.17 22.90 2.58
N ASP A 137 14.10 22.37 3.17
CA ASP A 137 13.06 23.14 3.87
C ASP A 137 12.83 22.59 5.28
N ALA A 138 12.77 23.47 6.27
CA ALA A 138 12.44 23.13 7.65
C ALA A 138 10.93 23.18 7.86
N LYS A 139 10.36 22.12 8.47
CA LYS A 139 8.92 21.97 8.66
C LYS A 139 8.64 21.44 10.07
N LEU A 140 7.69 22.07 10.77
CA LEU A 140 7.25 21.64 12.10
C LEU A 140 6.79 20.19 12.18
N ALA A 141 6.27 19.66 11.08
CA ALA A 141 5.83 18.28 11.03
C ALA A 141 7.04 17.34 11.27
N ARG A 142 6.88 16.34 12.13
CA ARG A 142 7.88 15.28 12.38
C ARG A 142 7.97 14.25 11.24
N ARG A 143 7.32 14.51 10.10
CA ARG A 143 7.35 13.65 8.91
C ARG A 143 7.21 14.47 7.64
N VAL A 144 7.71 13.92 6.55
CA VAL A 144 7.58 14.48 5.21
C VAL A 144 6.11 14.54 4.78
N LYS A 145 5.63 15.72 4.39
CA LYS A 145 4.28 15.93 3.83
C LYS A 145 4.38 16.25 2.33
N VAL A 146 3.41 15.78 1.54
CA VAL A 146 3.31 16.04 0.09
C VAL A 146 3.47 17.53 -0.27
N PRO A 147 2.82 18.49 0.41
CA PRO A 147 2.99 19.91 0.09
C PRO A 147 4.44 20.39 0.14
N ALA A 148 5.25 19.91 1.10
CA ALA A 148 6.67 20.28 1.21
C ALA A 148 7.47 19.73 0.02
N LEU A 149 7.22 18.48 -0.38
CA LEU A 149 7.87 17.87 -1.55
C LEU A 149 7.52 18.59 -2.85
N LEU A 150 6.25 18.94 -3.07
CA LEU A 150 5.82 19.72 -4.25
C LEU A 150 6.44 21.12 -4.27
N GLN A 151 6.54 21.76 -3.10
CA GLN A 151 7.19 23.05 -2.95
C GLN A 151 8.67 23.00 -3.35
N MET A 152 9.43 22.09 -2.74
CA MET A 152 10.85 21.96 -3.03
C MET A 152 11.13 21.49 -4.47
N ALA A 153 10.28 20.61 -5.03
CA ALA A 153 10.41 20.20 -6.43
C ALA A 153 10.25 21.40 -7.39
N THR A 154 9.37 22.35 -7.05
CA THR A 154 9.21 23.60 -7.80
C THR A 154 10.47 24.48 -7.70
N TYR A 155 11.10 24.57 -6.53
CA TYR A 155 12.38 25.27 -6.37
C TYR A 155 13.52 24.59 -7.12
N ALA A 156 13.56 23.25 -7.10
CA ALA A 156 14.58 22.45 -7.75
C ALA A 156 14.62 22.66 -9.28
N GLU A 157 13.48 22.96 -9.91
CA GLU A 157 13.43 23.31 -11.34
C GLU A 157 14.20 24.61 -11.63
N ARG A 158 13.98 25.66 -10.83
CA ARG A 158 14.71 26.92 -11.00
C ARG A 158 16.18 26.75 -10.66
N LEU A 159 16.48 26.00 -9.60
CA LEU A 159 17.86 25.69 -9.20
C LEU A 159 18.63 24.95 -10.31
N ALA A 160 17.99 23.98 -10.97
CA ALA A 160 18.59 23.24 -12.08
C ALA A 160 19.02 24.18 -13.22
N VAL A 161 18.23 25.21 -13.54
CA VAL A 161 18.58 26.22 -14.54
C VAL A 161 19.78 27.05 -14.08
N LEU A 162 19.82 27.45 -12.81
CA LEU A 162 20.87 28.31 -12.26
C LEU A 162 22.24 27.63 -12.15
N GLN A 163 22.27 26.34 -11.82
CA GLN A 163 23.52 25.57 -11.68
C GLN A 163 23.84 24.66 -12.88
N GLY A 164 22.95 24.58 -13.87
CA GLY A 164 23.14 23.80 -15.10
C GLY A 164 23.02 22.28 -14.93
N GLN A 165 22.67 21.80 -13.74
CA GLN A 165 22.52 20.39 -13.40
C GLN A 165 21.31 20.20 -12.47
N GLN A 166 20.48 19.19 -12.76
CA GLN A 166 19.35 18.86 -11.91
C GLN A 166 19.83 18.33 -10.55
N PRO A 167 19.27 18.79 -9.42
CA PRO A 167 19.55 18.19 -8.11
C PRO A 167 19.11 16.73 -8.08
N ASP A 168 19.90 15.86 -7.44
CA ASP A 168 19.52 14.46 -7.27
C ASP A 168 18.42 14.32 -6.22
N ARG A 169 18.47 15.16 -5.18
CA ARG A 169 17.57 15.10 -4.03
C ARG A 169 17.01 16.47 -3.63
N VAL A 170 15.94 16.41 -2.84
CA VAL A 170 15.41 17.50 -2.03
C VAL A 170 15.30 17.01 -0.58
N CYS A 171 15.43 17.88 0.41
CA CYS A 171 15.48 17.47 1.81
C CYS A 171 14.42 18.17 2.66
N VAL A 172 13.58 17.41 3.36
CA VAL A 172 12.74 17.98 4.42
C VAL A 172 13.43 17.81 5.75
N VAL A 173 13.63 18.90 6.47
CA VAL A 173 14.05 18.87 7.87
C VAL A 173 12.80 18.91 8.74
N THR A 174 12.57 17.86 9.51
CA THR A 174 11.37 17.68 10.31
C THR A 174 11.49 18.34 11.68
N GLY A 175 10.36 18.49 12.39
CA GLY A 175 10.27 19.24 13.65
C GLY A 175 11.21 18.79 14.78
N ASP A 176 11.70 17.55 14.71
CA ASP A 176 12.72 16.94 15.59
C ASP A 176 14.18 17.23 15.17
N GLY A 177 14.37 17.92 14.04
CA GLY A 177 15.68 18.30 13.49
C GLY A 177 16.29 17.25 12.57
N VAL A 178 15.58 16.17 12.23
CA VAL A 178 16.08 15.10 11.37
C VAL A 178 15.96 15.49 9.90
N ALA A 179 17.01 15.23 9.12
CA ALA A 179 17.03 15.47 7.69
C ALA A 179 16.51 14.25 6.92
N HIS A 180 15.46 14.44 6.12
CA HIS A 180 14.86 13.40 5.28
C HIS A 180 15.11 13.70 3.80
N PRO A 181 16.19 13.15 3.20
CA PRO A 181 16.43 13.29 1.77
C PRO A 181 15.41 12.48 0.97
N TRP A 182 14.96 13.05 -0.15
CA TRP A 182 14.03 12.44 -1.09
C TRP A 182 14.56 12.58 -2.51
N ARG A 183 14.48 11.52 -3.32
CA ARG A 183 14.96 11.58 -4.71
C ARG A 183 14.04 12.50 -5.51
N LEU A 184 14.61 13.50 -6.19
CA LEU A 184 13.81 14.45 -6.96
C LEU A 184 13.03 13.76 -8.09
N VAL A 185 13.61 12.72 -8.68
CA VAL A 185 12.96 11.88 -9.71
C VAL A 185 11.62 11.29 -9.26
N ASP A 186 11.43 11.05 -7.96
CA ASP A 186 10.20 10.48 -7.38
C ASP A 186 9.07 11.51 -7.19
N VAL A 187 9.30 12.80 -7.52
CA VAL A 187 8.31 13.88 -7.32
C VAL A 187 8.18 14.82 -8.54
N ALA A 188 9.27 15.01 -9.29
CA ALA A 188 9.39 16.12 -10.21
C ALA A 188 8.40 16.10 -11.39
N ALA A 189 8.04 14.92 -11.91
CA ALA A 189 7.12 14.82 -13.05
C ALA A 189 5.68 15.18 -12.63
N TYR A 190 5.25 14.73 -11.45
CA TYR A 190 3.97 15.15 -10.88
C TYR A 190 3.95 16.64 -10.57
N ALA A 191 5.05 17.19 -10.01
CA ALA A 191 5.15 18.62 -9.72
C ALA A 191 5.07 19.49 -10.99
N ARG A 192 5.80 19.15 -12.05
CA ARG A 192 5.71 19.82 -13.37
C ARG A 192 4.29 19.80 -13.92
N ARG A 193 3.64 18.64 -13.87
CA ARG A 193 2.27 18.48 -14.35
C ARG A 193 1.29 19.33 -13.55
N ALA A 194 1.39 19.28 -12.22
CA ALA A 194 0.57 20.08 -11.32
C ALA A 194 0.76 21.59 -11.59
N ARG A 195 2.01 22.02 -11.79
CA ARG A 195 2.39 23.39 -12.13
C ARG A 195 1.74 23.84 -13.44
N ALA A 196 1.88 23.04 -14.51
CA ALA A 196 1.28 23.30 -15.81
C ALA A 196 -0.26 23.40 -15.73
N LYS A 197 -0.90 22.58 -14.88
CA LYS A 197 -2.36 22.67 -14.65
C LYS A 197 -2.77 23.95 -13.94
N LEU A 198 -2.02 24.38 -12.92
CA LEU A 198 -2.29 25.66 -12.27
C LEU A 198 -2.07 26.83 -13.25
N ASP A 199 -0.99 26.81 -14.03
CA ASP A 199 -0.70 27.81 -15.05
C ASP A 199 -1.86 27.91 -16.07
N ALA A 200 -2.34 26.77 -16.57
CA ALA A 200 -3.49 26.71 -17.47
C ALA A 200 -4.78 27.21 -16.79
N PHE A 201 -5.01 26.83 -15.53
CA PHE A 201 -6.17 27.26 -14.76
C PHE A 201 -6.20 28.77 -14.53
N VAL A 202 -5.08 29.41 -14.18
CA VAL A 202 -5.08 30.86 -13.96
C VAL A 202 -5.11 31.66 -15.26
N ALA A 203 -4.63 31.08 -16.36
CA ALA A 203 -4.69 31.70 -17.68
C ALA A 203 -6.13 31.73 -18.24
N ASP A 204 -6.89 30.66 -18.04
CA ASP A 204 -8.31 30.57 -18.42
C ASP A 204 -9.14 29.96 -17.26
N PRO A 205 -9.47 30.75 -16.22
CA PRO A 205 -10.15 30.24 -15.03
C PRO A 205 -11.54 29.71 -15.36
N PRO A 206 -11.78 28.39 -15.22
CA PRO A 206 -13.12 27.85 -15.43
C PRO A 206 -14.05 28.31 -14.32
N ALA A 207 -15.36 28.27 -14.59
CA ALA A 207 -16.35 28.41 -13.53
C ALA A 207 -16.16 27.28 -12.51
N THR A 208 -16.03 27.64 -11.24
CA THR A 208 -15.91 26.70 -10.13
C THR A 208 -17.02 26.96 -9.12
N GLU A 209 -17.32 25.94 -8.32
CA GLU A 209 -18.31 26.02 -7.24
C GLU A 209 -17.73 25.42 -5.95
N PRO A 210 -18.31 25.78 -4.79
CA PRO A 210 -18.01 25.09 -3.54
C PRO A 210 -18.30 23.59 -3.66
N VAL A 211 -17.30 22.78 -3.35
CA VAL A 211 -17.44 21.34 -3.15
C VAL A 211 -16.73 20.99 -1.85
N PRO A 212 -17.41 20.35 -0.88
CA PRO A 212 -16.75 19.91 0.35
C PRO A 212 -15.56 19.00 0.04
N THR A 213 -14.40 19.34 0.60
CA THR A 213 -13.17 18.55 0.47
C THR A 213 -12.53 18.34 1.85
N PRO A 214 -11.61 17.36 2.01
CA PRO A 214 -10.86 17.20 3.24
C PRO A 214 -10.05 18.44 3.67
N TYR A 215 -9.70 19.33 2.72
CA TYR A 215 -8.97 20.56 3.01
C TYR A 215 -9.84 21.63 3.70
N CYS A 216 -11.16 21.50 3.68
CA CYS A 216 -12.07 22.52 4.20
C CYS A 216 -11.86 22.83 5.69
N SER A 217 -11.35 21.90 6.51
CA SER A 217 -11.11 22.13 7.95
C SER A 217 -10.03 23.20 8.23
N GLN A 218 -9.08 23.38 7.32
CA GLN A 218 -8.00 24.37 7.42
C GLN A 218 -8.12 25.51 6.40
N CYS A 219 -9.25 25.55 5.67
CA CYS A 219 -9.49 26.53 4.63
C CYS A 219 -10.13 27.79 5.21
N THR A 220 -9.50 28.95 5.00
CA THR A 220 -10.03 30.27 5.43
C THR A 220 -11.38 30.62 4.79
N TRP A 221 -11.64 30.09 3.59
CA TRP A 221 -12.90 30.33 2.87
C TRP A 221 -14.06 29.43 3.30
N LYS A 222 -13.86 28.48 4.25
CA LYS A 222 -14.89 27.53 4.66
C LYS A 222 -16.22 28.19 5.05
N PRO A 223 -16.26 29.25 5.88
CA PRO A 223 -17.53 29.87 6.28
C PRO A 223 -18.32 30.43 5.09
N ARG A 224 -17.61 30.98 4.09
CA ARG A 224 -18.21 31.46 2.84
C ARG A 224 -18.77 30.30 2.03
N CYS A 225 -17.97 29.26 1.78
CA CYS A 225 -18.37 28.09 1.02
C CYS A 225 -19.57 27.37 1.67
N ASP A 226 -19.58 27.20 2.99
CA ASP A 226 -20.71 26.63 3.73
C ASP A 226 -21.97 27.48 3.54
N GLY A 227 -21.85 28.81 3.62
CA GLY A 227 -22.96 29.73 3.36
C GLY A 227 -23.50 29.62 1.94
N GLU A 228 -22.63 29.50 0.93
CA GLU A 228 -23.00 29.30 -0.47
C GLU A 228 -23.72 27.96 -0.69
N LEU A 229 -23.22 26.87 -0.10
CA LEU A 229 -23.86 25.54 -0.17
C LEU A 229 -25.24 25.52 0.50
N LEU A 230 -25.36 26.15 1.67
CA LEU A 230 -26.62 26.30 2.39
C LEU A 230 -27.64 27.12 1.60
N ALA A 231 -27.22 28.25 1.03
CA ALA A 231 -28.07 29.11 0.22
C ALA A 231 -28.54 28.43 -1.07
N ALA A 232 -27.69 27.59 -1.67
CA ALA A 232 -28.01 26.81 -2.87
C ALA A 232 -28.86 25.56 -2.59
N ASP A 233 -29.13 25.25 -1.32
CA ASP A 233 -29.71 23.97 -0.87
C ASP A 233 -29.01 22.75 -1.50
N ASP A 234 -27.68 22.79 -1.57
CA ASP A 234 -26.91 21.84 -2.36
C ASP A 234 -27.04 20.40 -1.85
N LEU A 235 -27.05 19.44 -2.78
CA LEU A 235 -27.13 18.00 -2.48
C LEU A 235 -26.03 17.49 -1.55
N SER A 236 -24.85 18.14 -1.49
CA SER A 236 -23.78 17.78 -0.55
C SER A 236 -24.17 17.91 0.92
N LEU A 237 -25.25 18.63 1.23
CA LEU A 237 -25.82 18.71 2.58
C LEU A 237 -26.57 17.43 3.00
N VAL A 238 -26.88 16.54 2.05
CA VAL A 238 -27.53 15.25 2.32
C VAL A 238 -26.51 14.27 2.92
N ALA A 239 -26.82 13.70 4.08
CA ALA A 239 -25.91 12.82 4.79
C ALA A 239 -25.53 11.59 3.94
N GLY A 240 -24.23 11.33 3.82
CA GLY A 240 -23.73 10.23 3.00
C GLY A 240 -23.93 10.41 1.49
N MET A 241 -24.12 11.65 1.03
CA MET A 241 -24.01 12.02 -0.39
C MET A 241 -22.56 11.87 -0.85
N ARG A 242 -22.36 11.13 -1.94
CA ARG A 242 -21.06 11.00 -2.60
C ARG A 242 -20.96 11.99 -3.77
N ALA A 243 -19.73 12.38 -4.13
CA ALA A 243 -19.49 13.34 -5.21
C ALA A 243 -20.02 12.84 -6.58
N ASP A 244 -19.83 11.55 -6.89
CA ASP A 244 -20.36 10.89 -8.09
C ASP A 244 -21.89 10.91 -8.15
N THR A 245 -22.55 10.63 -7.03
CA THR A 245 -24.00 10.60 -6.88
C THR A 245 -24.57 12.01 -6.99
N ARG A 246 -23.92 13.00 -6.37
CA ARG A 246 -24.25 14.43 -6.51
C ARG A 246 -24.18 14.88 -7.97
N ALA A 247 -23.09 14.53 -8.67
CA ALA A 247 -22.91 14.89 -10.08
C ALA A 247 -23.97 14.23 -10.98
N ALA A 248 -24.25 12.94 -10.76
CA ALA A 248 -25.26 12.20 -11.52
C ALA A 248 -26.69 12.74 -11.31
N LEU A 249 -27.06 13.10 -10.08
CA LEU A 249 -28.34 13.73 -9.76
C LEU A 249 -28.47 15.10 -10.42
N ARG A 250 -27.42 15.94 -10.35
CA ARG A 250 -27.39 17.25 -11.02
C ARG A 250 -27.51 17.13 -12.53
N ALA A 251 -26.83 16.16 -13.15
CA ALA A 251 -26.95 15.87 -14.57
C ALA A 251 -28.37 15.44 -14.98
N ALA A 252 -29.14 14.88 -14.06
CA ALA A 252 -30.56 14.55 -14.23
C ALA A 252 -31.51 15.71 -13.89
N GLY A 253 -31.00 16.90 -13.56
CA GLY A 253 -31.80 18.07 -13.22
C GLY A 253 -32.24 18.15 -11.74
N ILE A 254 -31.77 17.23 -10.88
CA ILE A 254 -32.00 17.28 -9.43
C ILE A 254 -30.81 18.01 -8.80
N THR A 255 -31.01 19.25 -8.39
CA THR A 255 -29.93 20.15 -7.96
C THR A 255 -29.97 20.49 -6.47
N THR A 256 -31.13 20.36 -5.82
CA THR A 256 -31.31 20.72 -4.41
C THR A 256 -31.75 19.53 -3.54
N LEU A 257 -31.52 19.62 -2.23
CA LEU A 257 -32.00 18.64 -1.25
C LEU A 257 -33.53 18.53 -1.31
N GLU A 258 -34.23 19.66 -1.37
CA GLU A 258 -35.69 19.68 -1.50
C GLU A 258 -36.17 18.96 -2.76
N GLN A 259 -35.56 19.23 -3.92
CA GLN A 259 -35.88 18.55 -5.17
C GLN A 259 -35.65 17.04 -5.07
N LEU A 260 -34.57 16.61 -4.43
CA LEU A 260 -34.28 15.19 -4.23
C LEU A 260 -35.34 14.52 -3.35
N ALA A 261 -35.75 15.18 -2.26
CA ALA A 261 -36.77 14.69 -1.35
C ALA A 261 -38.13 14.50 -2.05
N SER A 262 -38.48 15.39 -3.00
CA SER A 262 -39.74 15.36 -3.75
C SER A 262 -39.68 14.66 -5.12
N ALA A 263 -38.50 14.22 -5.57
CA ALA A 263 -38.33 13.64 -6.92
C ALA A 263 -39.17 12.38 -7.16
N ASP A 264 -39.70 12.21 -8.37
CA ASP A 264 -40.36 10.97 -8.76
C ASP A 264 -39.35 9.91 -9.24
N ASP A 265 -39.84 8.67 -9.37
CA ASP A 265 -39.03 7.52 -9.76
C ASP A 265 -38.49 7.63 -11.22
N ALA A 266 -39.16 8.39 -12.08
CA ALA A 266 -38.69 8.64 -13.45
C ALA A 266 -37.47 9.59 -13.45
N ALA A 267 -37.54 10.70 -12.70
CA ALA A 267 -36.45 11.66 -12.54
C ALA A 267 -35.23 11.01 -11.88
N LEU A 268 -35.45 10.17 -10.86
CA LEU A 268 -34.38 9.42 -10.20
C LEU A 268 -33.71 8.40 -11.12
N ARG A 269 -34.48 7.70 -11.97
CA ARG A 269 -33.91 6.77 -12.97
C ARG A 269 -33.05 7.47 -14.02
N ALA A 270 -33.38 8.71 -14.38
CA ALA A 270 -32.61 9.50 -15.33
C ALA A 270 -31.16 9.75 -14.86
N ALA A 271 -30.93 9.77 -13.54
CA ALA A 271 -29.59 9.90 -12.96
C ALA A 271 -28.70 8.65 -13.11
N ARG A 272 -29.20 7.54 -13.65
CA ARG A 272 -28.45 6.28 -13.90
C ARG A 272 -27.70 5.71 -12.68
N ILE A 273 -28.07 6.14 -11.47
CA ILE A 273 -27.58 5.58 -10.21
C ILE A 273 -28.40 4.34 -9.81
N GLY A 274 -27.77 3.39 -9.10
CA GLY A 274 -28.39 2.13 -8.70
C GLY A 274 -29.65 2.33 -7.84
N ALA A 275 -30.63 1.42 -7.98
CA ALA A 275 -31.94 1.56 -7.34
C ALA A 275 -31.87 1.73 -5.81
N ALA A 276 -31.05 0.92 -5.14
CA ALA A 276 -30.84 1.02 -3.70
C ALA A 276 -30.25 2.38 -3.27
N THR A 277 -29.30 2.91 -4.04
CA THR A 277 -28.71 4.22 -3.79
C THR A 277 -29.73 5.33 -3.96
N ARG A 278 -30.58 5.29 -5.00
CA ARG A 278 -31.65 6.26 -5.25
C ARG A 278 -32.60 6.37 -4.07
N THR A 279 -33.14 5.24 -3.63
CA THR A 279 -34.06 5.18 -2.47
C THR A 279 -33.37 5.71 -1.23
N ARG A 280 -32.13 5.28 -0.96
CA ARG A 280 -31.38 5.71 0.23
C ARG A 280 -31.18 7.22 0.31
N VAL A 281 -30.70 7.86 -0.76
CA VAL A 281 -30.40 9.30 -0.74
C VAL A 281 -31.67 10.15 -0.75
N GLN A 282 -32.74 9.69 -1.40
CA GLN A 282 -34.04 10.36 -1.35
C GLN A 282 -34.66 10.31 0.04
N GLU A 283 -34.72 9.14 0.68
CA GLU A 283 -35.28 9.02 2.02
C GLU A 283 -34.46 9.80 3.05
N GLN A 284 -33.14 9.83 2.89
CA GLN A 284 -32.26 10.67 3.70
C GLN A 284 -32.57 12.17 3.53
N ALA A 285 -32.75 12.64 2.28
CA ALA A 285 -33.16 14.01 2.02
C ALA A 285 -34.54 14.34 2.62
N ARG A 286 -35.51 13.41 2.56
CA ARG A 286 -36.83 13.56 3.20
C ARG A 286 -36.71 13.70 4.72
N GLU A 287 -35.86 12.92 5.37
CA GLU A 287 -35.65 13.01 6.80
C GLU A 287 -35.05 14.36 7.22
N GLN A 288 -34.05 14.84 6.49
CA GLN A 288 -33.42 16.14 6.77
C GLN A 288 -34.37 17.31 6.48
N LEU A 289 -35.22 17.19 5.46
CA LEU A 289 -36.24 18.19 5.14
C LEU A 289 -37.30 18.29 6.25
N ARG A 290 -37.62 17.19 6.94
CA ARG A 290 -38.57 17.20 8.07
C ARG A 290 -38.07 18.07 9.22
N GLU A 291 -36.83 17.92 9.68
CA GLU A 291 -36.26 18.80 10.73
C GLU A 291 -36.24 20.26 10.28
N ARG A 292 -35.90 20.54 9.02
CA ARG A 292 -35.94 21.92 8.51
C ARG A 292 -37.33 22.54 8.58
N ALA A 293 -38.37 21.74 8.38
CA ALA A 293 -39.76 22.20 8.45
C ALA A 293 -40.26 22.34 9.91
N THR A 294 -39.81 21.48 10.83
CA THR A 294 -40.32 21.42 12.21
C THR A 294 -39.45 22.15 13.23
N GLY A 295 -38.18 22.36 12.93
CA GLY A 295 -37.16 22.85 13.88
C GLY A 295 -36.75 21.82 14.94
N VAL A 296 -37.20 20.58 14.83
CA VAL A 296 -36.98 19.51 15.82
C VAL A 296 -36.20 18.37 15.16
N PRO A 297 -35.13 17.84 15.79
CA PRO A 297 -34.44 16.66 15.29
C PRO A 297 -35.39 15.48 15.16
N THR A 298 -35.53 14.93 13.95
CA THR A 298 -36.31 13.72 13.66
C THR A 298 -35.44 12.55 13.20
N ARG A 299 -35.96 11.34 13.36
CA ARG A 299 -35.36 10.11 12.83
C ARG A 299 -36.45 9.15 12.34
N THR A 300 -36.12 8.30 11.37
CA THR A 300 -36.97 7.20 10.90
C THR A 300 -36.25 5.87 11.10
N LEU A 301 -36.88 4.92 11.81
CA LEU A 301 -36.40 3.54 11.92
C LEU A 301 -36.52 2.81 10.58
N LEU A 302 -35.52 1.99 10.27
CA LEU A 302 -35.53 1.13 9.11
C LEU A 302 -36.12 -0.24 9.47
N PRO A 303 -36.76 -0.95 8.52
CA PRO A 303 -37.22 -2.31 8.74
C PRO A 303 -36.07 -3.23 9.21
N PRO A 304 -36.33 -4.16 10.16
CA PRO A 304 -35.30 -5.05 10.65
C PRO A 304 -34.79 -5.98 9.55
N ALA A 305 -33.48 -6.10 9.45
CA ALA A 305 -32.82 -7.10 8.63
C ALA A 305 -31.84 -7.90 9.50
N LYS A 306 -31.81 -9.22 9.29
CA LYS A 306 -31.05 -10.16 10.11
C LYS A 306 -29.58 -9.71 10.23
N SER A 307 -29.06 -9.67 11.46
CA SER A 307 -27.67 -9.29 11.78
C SER A 307 -27.25 -7.88 11.35
N THR A 308 -28.19 -6.92 11.26
CA THR A 308 -27.90 -5.51 10.91
C THR A 308 -28.54 -4.52 11.89
N GLY A 309 -28.02 -3.29 11.94
CA GLY A 309 -28.60 -2.22 12.75
C GLY A 309 -28.76 -2.62 14.23
N LEU A 310 -29.95 -2.38 14.80
CA LEU A 310 -30.28 -2.68 16.20
C LEU A 310 -30.22 -4.17 16.53
N LEU A 311 -30.33 -5.08 15.54
CA LEU A 311 -30.23 -6.52 15.75
C LEU A 311 -28.79 -6.98 16.03
N ARG A 312 -27.81 -6.09 15.92
CA ARG A 312 -26.41 -6.34 16.30
C ARG A 312 -26.12 -6.06 17.78
N LEU A 313 -27.09 -5.49 18.51
CA LEU A 313 -26.90 -5.21 19.94
C LEU A 313 -27.07 -6.50 20.76
N PRO A 314 -26.04 -6.92 21.51
CA PRO A 314 -26.17 -8.01 22.47
C PRO A 314 -27.02 -7.57 23.67
N GLU A 315 -27.30 -8.48 24.60
CA GLU A 315 -27.99 -8.11 25.83
C GLU A 315 -27.07 -7.24 26.71
N PRO A 316 -27.55 -6.09 27.21
CA PRO A 316 -26.84 -5.29 28.21
C PRO A 316 -26.29 -6.12 29.39
N SER A 317 -25.02 -5.92 29.74
CA SER A 317 -24.37 -6.56 30.87
C SER A 317 -23.83 -5.52 31.85
N HIS A 318 -23.82 -5.84 33.15
CA HIS A 318 -23.23 -4.97 34.17
C HIS A 318 -21.71 -4.77 33.98
N GLY A 319 -21.04 -5.72 33.33
CA GLY A 319 -19.62 -5.66 33.01
C GLY A 319 -19.26 -4.88 31.74
N ASP A 320 -20.25 -4.31 31.03
CA ASP A 320 -20.02 -3.57 29.78
C ASP A 320 -19.01 -2.40 29.95
N LEU A 321 -18.11 -2.28 28.96
CA LEU A 321 -17.07 -1.26 28.90
C LEU A 321 -17.27 -0.34 27.68
N TYR A 322 -16.77 0.89 27.76
CA TYR A 322 -16.85 1.89 26.68
C TYR A 322 -15.46 2.43 26.39
N LEU A 323 -15.00 2.33 25.15
CA LEU A 323 -13.63 2.63 24.75
C LEU A 323 -13.60 3.80 23.76
N ASP A 324 -12.69 4.73 24.01
CA ASP A 324 -12.30 5.78 23.07
C ASP A 324 -10.78 6.02 23.12
N PHE A 325 -10.19 6.38 22.00
CA PHE A 325 -8.76 6.71 21.90
C PHE A 325 -8.57 8.17 21.50
N GLU A 326 -7.63 8.82 22.18
CA GLU A 326 -7.00 10.03 21.66
C GLU A 326 -5.61 9.69 21.17
N GLY A 327 -5.32 10.11 19.95
CA GLY A 327 -4.02 9.90 19.35
C GLY A 327 -3.59 11.07 18.51
N ASP A 328 -2.28 11.19 18.38
CA ASP A 328 -1.69 12.04 17.37
C ASP A 328 -1.27 11.15 16.18
N PRO A 329 -2.00 11.18 15.05
CA PRO A 329 -1.64 10.44 13.85
C PRO A 329 -0.30 10.86 13.24
N HIS A 330 0.33 11.93 13.76
CA HIS A 330 1.54 12.55 13.24
C HIS A 330 2.79 12.33 14.10
N SER A 331 2.68 11.72 15.27
CA SER A 331 3.80 11.40 16.17
C SER A 331 4.59 10.15 15.74
N ALA A 332 5.75 9.93 16.38
CA ALA A 332 6.67 8.79 16.17
C ALA A 332 6.94 8.48 14.67
N ASP A 333 7.54 9.42 13.95
CA ASP A 333 7.90 9.28 12.51
C ASP A 333 6.70 8.95 11.59
N GLY A 334 5.49 9.33 12.01
CA GLY A 334 4.26 9.06 11.27
C GLY A 334 3.67 7.67 11.50
N ALA A 335 4.23 6.88 12.43
CA ALA A 335 3.58 5.70 12.96
C ALA A 335 2.29 6.08 13.73
N GLY A 336 2.22 7.30 14.28
CA GLY A 336 1.16 7.74 15.17
C GLY A 336 1.30 7.09 16.55
N LEU A 337 0.86 7.83 17.56
CA LEU A 337 0.85 7.48 18.98
C LEU A 337 -0.56 7.74 19.48
N GLU A 338 -1.24 6.70 19.92
CA GLU A 338 -2.39 6.83 20.81
C GLU A 338 -1.84 7.24 22.18
N TYR A 339 -1.98 8.51 22.53
CA TYR A 339 -1.44 9.04 23.78
C TYR A 339 -2.38 8.84 24.97
N LEU A 340 -3.65 8.54 24.73
CA LEU A 340 -4.64 8.24 25.76
C LEU A 340 -5.63 7.17 25.28
N ALA A 341 -5.81 6.13 26.08
CA ALA A 341 -6.94 5.20 25.98
C ALA A 341 -7.89 5.42 27.17
N GLY A 342 -9.11 5.86 26.88
CA GLY A 342 -10.17 6.05 27.87
C GLY A 342 -11.09 4.84 27.96
N ILE A 343 -11.30 4.33 29.17
CA ILE A 343 -12.24 3.23 29.42
C ILE A 343 -13.29 3.65 30.44
N GLY A 344 -14.53 3.70 30.00
CA GLY A 344 -15.71 3.91 30.84
C GLY A 344 -16.39 2.61 31.22
N ARG A 345 -17.08 2.62 32.36
CA ARG A 345 -18.00 1.54 32.79
C ARG A 345 -19.44 2.04 32.83
N ARG A 346 -20.40 1.11 32.90
CA ARG A 346 -21.83 1.47 33.04
C ARG A 346 -22.13 2.38 34.23
N ASP A 347 -21.43 2.22 35.36
CA ASP A 347 -21.63 3.06 36.55
C ASP A 347 -21.08 4.50 36.41
N GLY A 348 -20.43 4.82 35.28
CA GLY A 348 -19.84 6.13 34.98
C GLY A 348 -18.42 6.32 35.50
N SER A 349 -17.82 5.28 36.11
CA SER A 349 -16.39 5.28 36.39
C SER A 349 -15.58 5.30 35.09
N PHE A 350 -14.43 5.96 35.13
CA PHE A 350 -13.56 6.19 33.99
C PHE A 350 -12.11 5.92 34.38
N THR A 351 -11.36 5.28 33.48
CA THR A 351 -9.92 5.02 33.63
C THR A 351 -9.20 5.58 32.41
N ALA A 352 -8.26 6.50 32.64
CA ALA A 352 -7.36 7.02 31.63
C ALA A 352 -6.03 6.23 31.68
N LEU A 353 -5.62 5.67 30.54
CA LEU A 353 -4.30 5.08 30.36
C LEU A 353 -3.50 5.97 29.42
N TRP A 354 -2.41 6.57 29.92
CA TRP A 354 -1.60 7.54 29.18
C TRP A 354 -0.33 6.90 28.59
N ALA A 355 0.07 7.36 27.41
CA ALA A 355 1.32 7.02 26.75
C ALA A 355 1.95 8.26 26.09
N HIS A 356 3.23 8.51 26.35
CA HIS A 356 3.93 9.68 25.80
C HIS A 356 5.11 9.34 24.89
N ASP A 357 5.38 8.05 24.73
CA ASP A 357 6.40 7.48 23.88
C ASP A 357 6.00 6.05 23.45
N PRO A 358 6.67 5.47 22.44
CA PRO A 358 6.34 4.13 21.95
C PRO A 358 6.45 3.01 23.00
N ALA A 359 7.30 3.15 24.02
CA ALA A 359 7.45 2.14 25.07
C ALA A 359 6.26 2.21 26.05
N ALA A 360 5.82 3.42 26.39
CA ALA A 360 4.61 3.66 27.16
C ALA A 360 3.35 3.23 26.38
N GLU A 361 3.28 3.46 25.06
CA GLU A 361 2.15 3.01 24.23
C GLU A 361 2.06 1.47 24.20
N LYS A 362 3.21 0.79 24.06
CA LYS A 362 3.29 -0.67 24.18
C LYS A 362 2.76 -1.17 25.54
N GLN A 363 3.02 -0.46 26.63
CA GLN A 363 2.52 -0.82 27.96
C GLN A 363 1.02 -0.50 28.10
N MET A 364 0.57 0.67 27.65
CA MET A 364 -0.84 1.06 27.62
C MET A 364 -1.72 0.02 26.90
N VAL A 365 -1.25 -0.50 25.77
CA VAL A 365 -1.97 -1.55 25.00
C VAL A 365 -2.05 -2.86 25.79
N ARG A 366 -0.99 -3.23 26.52
CA ARG A 366 -1.02 -4.42 27.40
C ARG A 366 -2.06 -4.25 28.50
N ASP A 367 -2.01 -3.11 29.18
CA ASP A 367 -2.88 -2.82 30.32
C ASP A 367 -4.36 -2.73 29.89
N LEU A 368 -4.63 -2.13 28.73
CA LEU A 368 -5.96 -2.06 28.13
C LEU A 368 -6.54 -3.45 27.85
N ILE A 369 -5.79 -4.32 27.16
CA ILE A 369 -6.27 -5.68 26.87
C ILE A 369 -6.43 -6.50 28.15
N ASP A 370 -5.50 -6.38 29.10
CA ASP A 370 -5.58 -7.08 30.39
C ASP A 370 -6.81 -6.64 31.20
N LEU A 371 -7.19 -5.36 31.14
CA LEU A 371 -8.41 -4.85 31.76
C LEU A 371 -9.68 -5.45 31.12
N VAL A 372 -9.74 -5.52 29.79
CA VAL A 372 -10.87 -6.13 29.07
C VAL A 372 -10.99 -7.62 29.39
N LEU A 373 -9.86 -8.35 29.40
CA LEU A 373 -9.85 -9.78 29.79
C LEU A 373 -10.30 -9.98 31.24
N ALA A 374 -9.88 -9.11 32.15
CA ALA A 374 -10.29 -9.19 33.55
C ALA A 374 -11.81 -8.98 33.69
N ALA A 375 -12.39 -8.03 32.94
CA ALA A 375 -13.84 -7.83 32.90
C ALA A 375 -14.57 -9.06 32.34
N TRP A 376 -14.08 -9.64 31.25
CA TRP A 376 -14.70 -10.83 30.64
C TRP A 376 -14.64 -12.07 31.54
N ARG A 377 -13.57 -12.25 32.31
CA ARG A 377 -13.46 -13.32 33.31
C ARG A 377 -14.47 -13.18 34.46
N VAL A 378 -14.87 -11.95 34.78
CA VAL A 378 -15.84 -11.66 35.84
C VAL A 378 -17.27 -11.79 35.31
N ASP A 379 -17.53 -11.32 34.10
CA ASP A 379 -18.84 -11.37 33.45
C ASP A 379 -18.72 -11.87 32.01
N ALA A 380 -19.13 -13.12 31.78
CA ALA A 380 -19.11 -13.74 30.45
C ALA A 380 -20.07 -13.08 29.44
N GLY A 381 -21.00 -12.25 29.90
CA GLY A 381 -21.94 -11.49 29.07
C GLY A 381 -21.44 -10.09 28.67
N MET A 382 -20.30 -9.62 29.19
CA MET A 382 -19.84 -8.26 28.92
C MET A 382 -19.42 -8.03 27.46
N HIS A 383 -19.63 -6.80 26.98
CA HIS A 383 -19.11 -6.31 25.70
C HIS A 383 -18.37 -4.95 25.85
N VAL A 384 -17.46 -4.67 24.93
CA VAL A 384 -16.76 -3.38 24.79
C VAL A 384 -17.41 -2.61 23.64
N TYR A 385 -18.03 -1.48 23.97
CA TYR A 385 -18.70 -0.61 23.00
C TYR A 385 -17.78 0.54 22.59
N HIS A 386 -17.83 0.89 21.30
CA HIS A 386 -17.07 1.99 20.73
C HIS A 386 -17.83 2.59 19.53
N TYR A 387 -17.53 3.83 19.15
CA TYR A 387 -18.32 4.55 18.15
C TYR A 387 -17.81 4.43 16.70
N ALA A 388 -16.65 3.83 16.42
CA ALA A 388 -16.23 3.64 15.03
C ALA A 388 -15.38 2.40 14.81
N ALA A 389 -15.22 1.96 13.57
CA ALA A 389 -14.26 0.90 13.25
C ALA A 389 -12.80 1.26 13.61
N TYR A 390 -12.51 2.53 13.94
CA TYR A 390 -11.18 3.02 14.28
C TYR A 390 -10.61 2.32 15.51
N GLU A 391 -11.34 2.20 16.62
CA GLU A 391 -10.80 1.68 17.89
C GLU A 391 -10.30 0.23 17.75
N VAL A 392 -11.10 -0.65 17.12
CA VAL A 392 -10.69 -2.04 16.86
C VAL A 392 -9.55 -2.10 15.84
N SER A 393 -9.55 -1.22 14.84
CA SER A 393 -8.46 -1.13 13.87
C SER A 393 -7.16 -0.65 14.53
N ALA A 394 -7.24 0.30 15.48
CA ALA A 394 -6.14 0.76 16.28
C ALA A 394 -5.61 -0.36 17.17
N LEU A 395 -6.47 -1.11 17.88
CA LEU A 395 -6.07 -2.27 18.67
C LEU A 395 -5.34 -3.33 17.84
N LYS A 396 -5.87 -3.70 16.67
CA LYS A 396 -5.20 -4.64 15.74
C LYS A 396 -3.84 -4.11 15.28
N ARG A 397 -3.78 -2.83 14.91
CA ARG A 397 -2.55 -2.16 14.48
C ARG A 397 -1.52 -2.12 15.59
N LEU A 398 -1.90 -1.76 16.81
CA LEU A 398 -1.02 -1.60 17.96
C LEU A 398 -0.52 -2.93 18.51
N THR A 399 -1.39 -3.91 18.68
CA THR A 399 -1.00 -5.27 19.11
C THR A 399 -0.05 -5.91 18.10
N GLY A 400 -0.32 -5.77 16.80
CA GLY A 400 0.56 -6.24 15.72
C GLY A 400 1.87 -5.46 15.61
N ARG A 401 1.84 -4.13 15.70
CA ARG A 401 3.04 -3.26 15.68
C ARG A 401 4.00 -3.61 16.81
N TYR A 402 3.48 -3.78 18.02
CA TYR A 402 4.30 -3.99 19.21
C TYR A 402 4.57 -5.46 19.55
N GLY A 403 3.91 -6.39 18.86
CA GLY A 403 3.99 -7.82 19.14
C GLY A 403 3.48 -8.18 20.54
N VAL A 404 2.42 -7.52 21.02
CA VAL A 404 1.88 -7.70 22.39
C VAL A 404 0.40 -8.03 22.35
N ARG A 405 -0.03 -8.95 23.22
CA ARG A 405 -1.44 -9.32 23.43
C ARG A 405 -2.22 -9.68 22.14
N GLU A 406 -1.54 -10.08 21.08
CA GLU A 406 -2.19 -10.37 19.79
C GLU A 406 -3.13 -11.58 19.88
N ALA A 407 -2.75 -12.61 20.64
CA ALA A 407 -3.58 -13.81 20.84
C ALA A 407 -4.81 -13.49 21.70
N GLU A 408 -4.62 -12.69 22.74
CA GLU A 408 -5.68 -12.24 23.63
C GLU A 408 -6.71 -11.36 22.91
N LEU A 409 -6.26 -10.42 22.08
CA LEU A 409 -7.15 -9.64 21.22
C LEU A 409 -7.90 -10.53 20.22
N ASP A 410 -7.23 -11.52 19.62
CA ASP A 410 -7.85 -12.48 18.72
C ASP A 410 -8.95 -13.30 19.40
N GLU A 411 -8.74 -13.75 20.65
CA GLU A 411 -9.77 -14.42 21.44
C GLU A 411 -10.97 -13.52 21.72
N LEU A 412 -10.74 -12.27 22.12
CA LEU A 412 -11.81 -11.29 22.35
C LEU A 412 -12.61 -11.03 21.06
N LEU A 413 -11.94 -10.95 19.91
CA LEU A 413 -12.59 -10.77 18.61
C LEU A 413 -13.38 -12.01 18.16
N ARG A 414 -12.83 -13.22 18.34
CA ARG A 414 -13.54 -14.48 18.05
C ARG A 414 -14.73 -14.72 18.96
N ALA A 415 -14.66 -14.24 20.20
CA ALA A 415 -15.76 -14.27 21.14
C ALA A 415 -16.76 -13.11 20.91
N GLU A 416 -16.57 -12.29 19.87
CA GLU A 416 -17.42 -11.15 19.50
C GLU A 416 -17.60 -10.13 20.63
N ARG A 417 -16.55 -9.87 21.42
CA ARG A 417 -16.63 -8.96 22.58
C ARG A 417 -16.71 -7.48 22.23
N PHE A 418 -16.36 -7.07 21.01
CA PHE A 418 -16.36 -5.66 20.59
C PHE A 418 -17.60 -5.33 19.75
N VAL A 419 -18.29 -4.25 20.09
CA VAL A 419 -19.51 -3.79 19.42
C VAL A 419 -19.33 -2.35 18.90
N ASP A 420 -19.27 -2.23 17.57
CA ASP A 420 -19.22 -0.94 16.87
C ASP A 420 -20.63 -0.34 16.75
N LEU A 421 -20.88 0.78 17.44
CA LEU A 421 -22.18 1.45 17.48
C LEU A 421 -22.48 2.29 16.23
N TYR A 422 -21.49 2.73 15.46
CA TYR A 422 -21.76 3.50 14.23
C TYR A 422 -22.56 2.75 13.16
N PRO A 423 -22.24 1.50 12.78
CA PRO A 423 -23.08 0.74 11.87
C PRO A 423 -24.43 0.39 12.50
N VAL A 424 -24.52 0.23 13.83
CA VAL A 424 -25.81 0.06 14.52
C VAL A 424 -26.72 1.25 14.24
N VAL A 425 -26.26 2.48 14.45
CA VAL A 425 -27.02 3.71 14.15
C VAL A 425 -27.32 3.82 12.65
N LYS A 426 -26.29 3.73 11.80
CA LYS A 426 -26.41 3.98 10.36
C LYS A 426 -27.33 3.00 9.64
N GLN A 427 -27.35 1.75 10.08
CA GLN A 427 -28.15 0.68 9.48
C GLN A 427 -29.53 0.54 10.13
N SER A 428 -29.77 1.13 11.30
CA SER A 428 -31.08 1.07 11.96
C SER A 428 -31.96 2.26 11.66
N MET A 429 -31.40 3.42 11.30
CA MET A 429 -32.21 4.62 11.12
C MET A 429 -31.64 5.63 10.12
N ARG A 430 -32.55 6.47 9.62
CA ARG A 430 -32.24 7.75 8.98
C ARG A 430 -32.39 8.85 10.02
N ILE A 431 -31.41 9.74 10.09
CA ILE A 431 -31.44 10.89 10.99
C ILE A 431 -31.52 12.18 10.19
N SER A 432 -32.14 13.20 10.77
CA SER A 432 -32.32 14.53 10.14
C SER A 432 -31.07 15.41 10.10
N LYS A 433 -29.97 14.97 10.72
CA LYS A 433 -28.69 15.66 10.71
C LYS A 433 -27.89 15.38 9.43
N GLY A 434 -27.00 16.30 9.06
CA GLY A 434 -26.15 16.21 7.86
C GLY A 434 -25.00 15.19 7.93
N SER A 435 -24.76 14.58 9.09
CA SER A 435 -23.78 13.50 9.27
C SER A 435 -24.17 12.58 10.42
N TYR A 436 -23.62 11.37 10.42
CA TYR A 436 -23.73 10.37 11.49
C TYR A 436 -22.50 10.40 12.41
N SER A 437 -21.95 11.58 12.70
CA SER A 437 -20.92 11.72 13.74
C SER A 437 -21.60 11.76 15.12
N ILE A 438 -20.93 11.28 16.17
CA ILE A 438 -21.54 11.17 17.50
C ILE A 438 -22.12 12.50 17.99
N LYS A 439 -21.37 13.60 17.81
CA LYS A 439 -21.79 14.98 18.11
C LYS A 439 -23.09 15.42 17.40
N LYS A 440 -23.46 14.82 16.27
CA LYS A 440 -24.76 15.06 15.62
C LYS A 440 -25.85 14.14 16.15
N VAL A 441 -25.50 12.90 16.51
CA VAL A 441 -26.43 11.93 17.09
C VAL A 441 -26.82 12.30 18.54
N GLU A 442 -25.95 13.00 19.26
CA GLU A 442 -26.19 13.58 20.59
C GLU A 442 -27.51 14.37 20.71
N ALA A 443 -27.94 14.99 19.61
CA ALA A 443 -29.20 15.72 19.54
C ALA A 443 -30.45 14.84 19.79
N PHE A 444 -30.34 13.51 19.69
CA PHE A 444 -31.46 12.58 19.86
C PHE A 444 -31.57 11.97 21.26
N TYR A 445 -30.54 12.10 22.10
CA TYR A 445 -30.53 11.55 23.47
C TYR A 445 -30.23 12.60 24.56
N GLY A 446 -30.34 13.89 24.22
CA GLY A 446 -30.48 14.96 25.21
C GLY A 446 -29.19 15.69 25.61
N ARG A 447 -28.08 15.50 24.88
CA ARG A 447 -26.87 16.28 25.07
C ARG A 447 -26.94 17.63 24.34
N GLN A 448 -26.45 18.69 24.99
CA GLN A 448 -26.32 20.04 24.42
C GLN A 448 -24.88 20.53 24.59
N HIS A 449 -24.20 20.84 23.48
CA HIS A 449 -22.87 21.45 23.54
C HIS A 449 -22.96 22.94 23.87
N THR A 450 -22.21 23.36 24.90
CA THR A 450 -22.07 24.77 25.31
C THR A 450 -20.61 25.24 25.37
N GLY A 451 -19.66 24.47 24.81
CA GLY A 451 -18.22 24.78 24.84
C GLY A 451 -17.60 25.09 23.46
N ASP A 452 -16.61 25.98 23.45
CA ASP A 452 -15.88 26.48 22.26
C ASP A 452 -14.73 25.55 21.78
N VAL A 453 -14.46 24.42 22.45
CA VAL A 453 -13.43 23.47 21.99
C VAL A 453 -14.11 22.35 21.21
N ALA A 454 -14.21 22.56 19.90
CA ALA A 454 -15.12 21.82 19.03
C ALA A 454 -14.42 21.10 17.86
N ASP A 455 -13.35 20.33 18.10
CA ASP A 455 -12.94 19.23 17.20
C ASP A 455 -11.83 18.33 17.81
N ALA A 456 -11.65 17.15 17.20
CA ALA A 456 -10.55 16.22 17.45
C ALA A 456 -9.16 16.79 17.12
N MET A 457 -9.06 17.93 16.42
CA MET A 457 -7.77 18.60 16.18
C MET A 457 -7.35 19.42 17.40
N GLY A 458 -8.33 19.89 18.19
CA GLY A 458 -8.12 20.60 19.44
C GLY A 458 -7.38 19.77 20.49
N SER A 459 -7.68 18.47 20.63
CA SER A 459 -6.99 17.57 21.56
C SER A 459 -5.53 17.36 21.14
N VAL A 460 -5.27 17.12 19.84
CA VAL A 460 -3.91 17.00 19.28
C VAL A 460 -3.09 18.28 19.49
N ILE A 461 -3.67 19.45 19.22
CA ILE A 461 -2.99 20.73 19.45
C ILE A 461 -2.70 20.95 20.95
N ALA A 462 -3.65 20.64 21.83
CA ALA A 462 -3.45 20.74 23.27
C ALA A 462 -2.31 19.81 23.73
N TYR A 463 -2.20 18.61 23.15
CA TYR A 463 -1.14 17.66 23.42
C TYR A 463 0.22 18.15 22.91
N GLU A 464 0.29 18.70 21.69
CA GLU A 464 1.52 19.31 21.14
C GLU A 464 1.99 20.51 21.99
N LYS A 465 1.06 21.34 22.46
CA LYS A 465 1.38 22.44 23.40
C LYS A 465 1.96 21.89 24.70
N TRP A 466 1.37 20.82 25.25
CA TRP A 466 1.91 20.16 26.43
C TRP A 466 3.32 19.59 26.20
N LEU A 467 3.62 19.04 25.01
CA LEU A 467 4.97 18.58 24.70
C LEU A 467 6.00 19.73 24.76
N ALA A 468 5.59 20.95 24.38
CA ALA A 468 6.41 22.14 24.39
C ALA A 468 6.57 22.77 25.79
N ASP A 469 5.46 23.01 26.51
CA ASP A 469 5.45 23.77 27.78
C ASP A 469 5.34 22.91 29.04
N ARG A 470 4.97 21.63 28.92
CA ARG A 470 4.72 20.67 30.00
C ARG A 470 3.62 21.09 31.00
N ASP A 471 2.68 21.90 30.52
CA ASP A 471 1.34 22.28 31.04
C ASP A 471 0.47 21.17 31.68
N PRO A 472 0.48 20.80 32.98
CA PRO A 472 -0.40 19.73 33.48
C PRO A 472 -1.89 20.00 33.30
N GLN A 473 -2.33 21.25 33.17
CA GLN A 473 -3.74 21.57 32.90
C GLN A 473 -4.18 21.08 31.52
N ARG A 474 -3.29 21.09 30.52
CA ARG A 474 -3.60 20.63 29.15
C ARG A 474 -3.94 19.14 29.11
N LEU A 475 -3.22 18.31 29.87
CA LEU A 475 -3.53 16.87 29.97
C LEU A 475 -4.89 16.63 30.64
N ARG A 476 -5.25 17.44 31.66
CA ARG A 476 -6.58 17.34 32.29
C ARG A 476 -7.69 17.72 31.33
N ASP A 477 -7.49 18.74 30.52
CA ASP A 477 -8.49 19.17 29.55
C ASP A 477 -8.71 18.09 28.47
N ILE A 478 -7.64 17.42 28.02
CA ILE A 478 -7.71 16.26 27.11
C ILE A 478 -8.41 15.07 27.78
N GLU A 479 -8.09 14.76 29.05
CA GLU A 479 -8.73 13.67 29.79
C GLU A 479 -10.25 13.90 29.95
N LEU A 480 -10.64 15.14 30.27
CA LEU A 480 -12.05 15.53 30.38
C LEU A 480 -12.79 15.42 29.05
N TYR A 481 -12.13 15.82 27.95
CA TYR A 481 -12.68 15.68 26.60
C TYR A 481 -12.91 14.21 26.24
N ASN A 482 -11.90 13.36 26.41
CA ASN A 482 -12.00 11.93 26.12
C ASN A 482 -13.04 11.23 27.02
N LYS A 483 -13.11 11.62 28.30
CA LYS A 483 -14.17 11.15 29.20
C LYS A 483 -15.56 11.52 28.68
N ASP A 484 -15.74 12.74 28.16
CA ASP A 484 -17.03 13.17 27.60
C ASP A 484 -17.45 12.29 26.41
N ASP A 485 -16.52 11.93 25.52
CA ASP A 485 -16.77 11.06 24.37
C ASP A 485 -17.05 9.60 24.77
N VAL A 486 -16.37 9.09 25.79
CA VAL A 486 -16.69 7.78 26.40
C VAL A 486 -18.09 7.77 27.03
N ASP A 487 -18.44 8.80 27.81
CA ASP A 487 -19.77 8.93 28.40
C ASP A 487 -20.86 9.08 27.31
N SER A 488 -20.56 9.78 26.22
CA SER A 488 -21.42 9.93 25.04
C SER A 488 -21.72 8.58 24.40
N THR A 489 -20.71 7.73 24.24
CA THR A 489 -20.85 6.38 23.68
C THR A 489 -21.74 5.50 24.56
N ARG A 490 -21.62 5.61 25.89
CA ARG A 490 -22.50 4.93 26.84
C ARG A 490 -23.95 5.40 26.74
N GLU A 491 -24.17 6.70 26.75
CA GLU A 491 -25.53 7.26 26.66
C GLU A 491 -26.20 6.94 25.32
N LEU A 492 -25.41 6.90 24.24
CA LEU A 492 -25.86 6.42 22.94
C LEU A 492 -26.30 4.95 23.00
N HIS A 493 -25.52 4.08 23.66
CA HIS A 493 -25.88 2.67 23.82
C HIS A 493 -27.22 2.53 24.56
N ASP A 494 -27.40 3.22 25.69
CA ASP A 494 -28.66 3.20 26.44
C ASP A 494 -29.82 3.73 25.58
N TRP A 495 -29.60 4.79 24.80
CA TRP A 495 -30.59 5.30 23.85
C TRP A 495 -30.93 4.27 22.77
N LEU A 496 -29.95 3.57 22.21
CA LEU A 496 -30.16 2.55 21.18
C LEU A 496 -30.99 1.36 21.69
N GLU A 497 -30.86 0.97 22.96
CA GLU A 497 -31.74 -0.04 23.56
C GLU A 497 -33.20 0.42 23.58
N THR A 498 -33.47 1.70 23.91
CA THR A 498 -34.84 2.24 23.79
C THR A 498 -35.36 2.27 22.34
N GLN A 499 -34.45 2.38 21.35
CA GLN A 499 -34.82 2.31 19.94
C GLN A 499 -35.11 0.87 19.50
N ARG A 500 -34.42 -0.12 20.09
CA ARG A 500 -34.73 -1.54 19.89
C ARG A 500 -36.12 -1.88 20.42
N GLU A 501 -36.48 -1.39 21.60
CA GLU A 501 -37.83 -1.58 22.16
C GLU A 501 -38.92 -0.99 21.23
N GLU A 502 -38.65 0.15 20.60
CA GLU A 502 -39.55 0.74 19.59
C GLU A 502 -39.66 -0.14 18.34
N LEU A 503 -38.53 -0.64 17.84
CA LEU A 503 -38.49 -1.56 16.70
C LEU A 503 -39.28 -2.84 16.97
N GLU A 504 -39.14 -3.42 18.17
CA GLU A 504 -39.86 -4.65 18.56
C GLU A 504 -41.36 -4.41 18.73
N ARG A 505 -41.77 -3.20 19.16
CA ARG A 505 -43.19 -2.80 19.18
C ARG A 505 -43.77 -2.67 17.76
N GLU A 506 -42.99 -2.22 16.80
CA GLU A 506 -43.45 -1.99 15.42
C GLU A 506 -43.41 -3.26 14.56
N PHE A 507 -42.36 -4.08 14.68
CA PHE A 507 -42.07 -5.22 13.80
C PHE A 507 -42.14 -6.59 14.49
N GLY A 508 -42.52 -6.64 15.77
CA GLY A 508 -42.54 -7.86 16.58
C GLY A 508 -41.18 -8.20 17.18
N GLY A 509 -41.14 -9.22 18.05
CA GLY A 509 -39.93 -9.61 18.76
C GLY A 509 -38.75 -9.92 17.82
N GLN A 510 -37.57 -9.41 18.17
CA GLN A 510 -36.35 -9.57 17.37
C GLN A 510 -35.32 -10.37 18.18
N ASP A 511 -34.62 -11.28 17.52
CA ASP A 511 -33.55 -12.05 18.16
C ASP A 511 -32.35 -11.15 18.49
N ARG A 512 -31.66 -11.46 19.59
CA ARG A 512 -30.34 -10.90 19.89
C ARG A 512 -29.24 -11.81 19.32
N PRO A 513 -28.03 -11.28 19.08
CA PRO A 513 -26.86 -12.08 18.76
C PRO A 513 -26.63 -13.16 19.83
N LEU A 514 -26.30 -14.37 19.40
CA LEU A 514 -25.91 -15.45 20.30
C LEU A 514 -24.51 -15.15 20.85
N VAL A 515 -24.42 -14.84 22.13
CA VAL A 515 -23.14 -14.66 22.82
C VAL A 515 -22.49 -16.04 22.99
N SER A 516 -21.22 -16.16 22.60
CA SER A 516 -20.44 -17.40 22.80
C SER A 516 -20.48 -17.83 24.27
N GLU A 517 -20.84 -19.10 24.55
CA GLU A 517 -20.88 -19.70 25.89
C GLU A 517 -19.48 -19.90 26.51
N ALA A 518 -18.41 -19.53 25.80
CA ALA A 518 -17.05 -19.62 26.33
C ALA A 518 -16.88 -18.74 27.58
N THR A 519 -16.61 -19.38 28.71
CA THR A 519 -16.42 -18.73 30.02
C THR A 519 -15.03 -18.07 30.18
N GLY A 520 -14.29 -17.92 29.08
CA GLY A 520 -12.98 -17.26 29.04
C GLY A 520 -12.10 -17.70 27.86
N PRO A 521 -10.84 -17.21 27.83
CA PRO A 521 -9.77 -17.62 26.91
C PRO A 521 -9.65 -19.15 26.73
N ALA A 522 -9.36 -19.60 25.50
CA ALA A 522 -9.02 -21.01 25.26
C ALA A 522 -7.64 -21.34 25.85
N GLU A 523 -7.46 -22.54 26.41
CA GLU A 523 -6.13 -22.96 26.89
C GLU A 523 -5.14 -23.08 25.71
N ARG A 524 -3.97 -22.44 25.86
CA ARG A 524 -2.90 -22.50 24.86
C ARG A 524 -2.27 -23.88 24.83
N SER A 525 -1.95 -24.37 23.63
CA SER A 525 -1.22 -25.64 23.46
C SER A 525 0.19 -25.57 24.09
N GLU A 526 0.71 -26.70 24.56
CA GLU A 526 2.08 -26.79 25.10
C GLU A 526 3.14 -26.27 24.12
N THR A 527 2.96 -26.53 22.82
CA THR A 527 3.85 -26.04 21.76
C THR A 527 3.85 -24.50 21.67
N GLU A 528 2.69 -23.88 21.84
CA GLU A 528 2.57 -22.42 21.80
C GLU A 528 3.17 -21.76 23.04
N LEU A 529 3.00 -22.37 24.21
CA LEU A 529 3.65 -21.92 25.44
C LEU A 529 5.19 -22.02 25.33
N ALA A 530 5.71 -23.10 24.76
CA ALA A 530 7.15 -23.26 24.53
C ALA A 530 7.71 -22.21 23.55
N GLU A 531 7.02 -21.93 22.45
CA GLU A 531 7.41 -20.87 21.50
C GLU A 531 7.38 -19.48 22.16
N LEU A 532 6.37 -19.16 22.97
CA LEU A 532 6.31 -17.88 23.70
C LEU A 532 7.43 -17.75 24.75
N ALA A 533 7.76 -18.84 25.44
CA ALA A 533 8.90 -18.85 26.36
C ALA A 533 10.24 -18.64 25.63
N LEU A 534 10.40 -19.21 24.42
CA LEU A 534 11.56 -18.99 23.57
C LEU A 534 11.66 -17.54 23.10
N VAL A 535 10.54 -16.93 22.70
CA VAL A 535 10.46 -15.49 22.36
C VAL A 535 10.92 -14.62 23.54
N GLY A 536 10.43 -14.89 24.75
CA GLY A 536 10.84 -14.13 25.94
C GLY A 536 12.35 -14.21 26.20
N ARG A 537 12.93 -15.41 26.13
CA ARG A 537 14.39 -15.62 26.29
C ARG A 537 15.21 -14.88 25.24
N LEU A 538 14.74 -14.84 23.98
CA LEU A 538 15.42 -14.11 22.90
C LEU A 538 15.38 -12.60 23.11
N GLN A 539 14.24 -12.06 23.53
CA GLN A 539 14.09 -10.63 23.84
C GLN A 539 14.98 -10.22 25.02
N GLU A 540 15.04 -11.04 26.08
CA GLU A 540 15.95 -10.83 27.22
C GLU A 540 17.43 -10.84 26.81
N ALA A 541 17.78 -11.63 25.78
CA ALA A 541 19.12 -11.68 25.21
C ALA A 541 19.41 -10.61 24.13
N GLY A 542 18.44 -9.73 23.82
CA GLY A 542 18.60 -8.66 22.81
C GLY A 542 18.48 -9.14 21.35
N HIS A 543 17.80 -10.26 21.10
CA HIS A 543 17.59 -10.83 19.77
C HIS A 543 16.14 -10.63 19.26
N ASP A 544 15.65 -9.38 19.29
CA ASP A 544 14.26 -9.04 18.98
C ASP A 544 13.80 -9.52 17.59
N LEU A 545 14.61 -9.31 16.54
CA LEU A 545 14.28 -9.76 15.19
C LEU A 545 14.10 -11.28 15.11
N LEU A 546 14.95 -12.06 15.79
CA LEU A 546 14.83 -13.52 15.81
C LEU A 546 13.60 -13.96 16.63
N ALA A 547 13.30 -13.26 17.72
CA ALA A 547 12.06 -13.45 18.48
C ALA A 547 10.83 -13.24 17.60
N ASP A 548 10.84 -12.20 16.76
CA ASP A 548 9.76 -11.95 15.82
C ASP A 548 9.64 -13.02 14.74
N LEU A 549 10.76 -13.53 14.24
CA LEU A 549 10.76 -14.60 13.25
C LEU A 549 10.23 -15.94 13.80
N VAL A 550 10.38 -16.22 15.10
CA VAL A 550 9.78 -17.42 15.74
C VAL A 550 8.26 -17.42 15.63
N GLN A 551 7.61 -16.25 15.70
CA GLN A 551 6.14 -16.11 15.61
C GLN A 551 5.64 -15.84 14.18
N TRP A 552 6.54 -15.65 13.22
CA TRP A 552 6.21 -15.20 11.86
C TRP A 552 5.17 -16.09 11.17
N HIS A 553 5.37 -17.41 11.14
CA HIS A 553 4.45 -18.32 10.43
C HIS A 553 3.05 -18.34 11.05
N ARG A 554 2.93 -18.17 12.38
CA ARG A 554 1.63 -18.03 13.04
C ARG A 554 0.93 -16.73 12.63
N ARG A 555 1.67 -15.62 12.61
CA ARG A 555 1.15 -14.32 12.15
C ARG A 555 0.71 -14.38 10.68
N GLU A 556 1.48 -15.06 9.84
CA GLU A 556 1.16 -15.23 8.42
C GLU A 556 -0.07 -16.12 8.20
N ALA A 557 -0.24 -17.19 8.99
CA ALA A 557 -1.39 -18.08 8.88
C ALA A 557 -2.70 -17.49 9.45
N ARG A 558 -2.61 -16.54 10.39
CA ARG A 558 -3.77 -15.98 11.13
C ARG A 558 -4.85 -15.39 10.22
N PRO A 559 -4.56 -14.50 9.25
CA PRO A 559 -5.57 -13.95 8.35
C PRO A 559 -6.24 -15.03 7.50
N GLY A 560 -5.46 -16.02 7.05
CA GLY A 560 -6.00 -17.19 6.35
C GLY A 560 -6.99 -17.98 7.21
N TRP A 561 -6.71 -18.12 8.52
CA TRP A 561 -7.66 -18.69 9.47
C TRP A 561 -8.89 -17.78 9.69
N TRP A 562 -8.71 -16.47 9.86
CA TRP A 562 -9.82 -15.52 10.01
C TRP A 562 -10.77 -15.56 8.81
N GLU A 563 -10.25 -15.46 7.60
CA GLU A 563 -11.03 -15.58 6.37
C GLU A 563 -11.70 -16.96 6.26
N PHE A 564 -10.98 -18.03 6.58
CA PHE A 564 -11.54 -19.38 6.57
C PHE A 564 -12.75 -19.53 7.53
N PHE A 565 -12.75 -18.82 8.66
CA PHE A 565 -13.86 -18.83 9.61
C PHE A 565 -14.98 -17.84 9.25
N SER A 566 -14.66 -16.62 8.80
CA SER A 566 -15.61 -15.54 8.53
C SER A 566 -16.41 -15.71 7.24
N ARG A 567 -15.91 -16.50 6.27
CA ARG A 567 -16.60 -16.73 4.98
C ARG A 567 -18.01 -17.33 5.12
N LYS A 568 -18.29 -18.03 6.24
CA LYS A 568 -19.62 -18.55 6.53
C LYS A 568 -20.66 -17.42 6.71
N ASP A 569 -20.22 -16.26 7.20
CA ASP A 569 -21.09 -15.14 7.56
C ASP A 569 -21.31 -14.16 6.40
N LEU A 570 -20.62 -14.37 5.27
CA LEU A 570 -20.82 -13.60 4.04
C LEU A 570 -22.13 -14.00 3.36
N ASP A 571 -22.83 -13.02 2.79
CA ASP A 571 -23.97 -13.27 1.89
C ASP A 571 -23.50 -13.71 0.49
N ASP A 572 -24.43 -14.17 -0.36
CA ASP A 572 -24.08 -14.75 -1.66
C ASP A 572 -23.46 -13.72 -2.64
N ALA A 573 -23.80 -12.43 -2.49
CA ALA A 573 -23.19 -11.37 -3.31
C ALA A 573 -21.75 -11.11 -2.85
N ALA A 574 -21.52 -11.02 -1.55
CA ALA A 574 -20.20 -10.85 -0.96
C ALA A 574 -19.28 -12.07 -1.25
N LEU A 575 -19.82 -13.29 -1.31
CA LEU A 575 -19.06 -14.48 -1.72
C LEU A 575 -18.62 -14.45 -3.19
N VAL A 576 -19.37 -13.79 -4.08
CA VAL A 576 -18.97 -13.59 -5.48
C VAL A 576 -17.93 -12.47 -5.60
N GLU A 577 -17.97 -11.48 -4.71
CA GLU A 577 -16.98 -10.41 -4.64
C GLU A 577 -15.67 -10.84 -3.95
N ASP A 578 -15.72 -11.85 -3.08
CA ASP A 578 -14.56 -12.42 -2.41
C ASP A 578 -13.74 -13.29 -3.37
N GLY A 579 -12.67 -12.71 -3.90
CA GLY A 579 -11.78 -13.40 -4.83
C GLY A 579 -10.95 -14.55 -4.25
N THR A 580 -11.17 -14.97 -3.00
CA THR A 580 -10.54 -16.17 -2.42
C THR A 580 -11.39 -17.43 -2.56
N VAL A 581 -12.68 -17.28 -2.90
CA VAL A 581 -13.63 -18.37 -3.07
C VAL A 581 -14.19 -18.40 -4.50
N LEU A 582 -15.06 -19.37 -4.78
CA LEU A 582 -15.94 -19.36 -5.95
C LEU A 582 -17.39 -19.44 -5.46
N GLY A 583 -18.06 -18.29 -5.44
CA GLY A 583 -19.48 -18.15 -5.09
C GLY A 583 -20.41 -18.28 -6.30
N GLY A 584 -21.70 -18.50 -6.05
CA GLY A 584 -22.73 -18.55 -7.11
C GLY A 584 -22.66 -19.79 -8.00
N LEU A 585 -22.32 -20.96 -7.43
CA LEU A 585 -22.12 -22.20 -8.17
C LEU A 585 -23.43 -22.78 -8.73
N SER A 586 -23.38 -23.30 -9.95
CA SER A 586 -24.47 -24.09 -10.54
C SER A 586 -24.51 -25.50 -9.97
N ALA A 587 -25.59 -26.23 -10.25
CA ALA A 587 -25.65 -27.66 -9.98
C ALA A 587 -24.48 -28.41 -10.70
N PRO A 588 -23.90 -29.44 -10.08
CA PRO A 588 -22.81 -30.21 -10.66
C PRO A 588 -23.30 -31.06 -11.85
N VAL A 589 -22.48 -31.14 -12.90
CA VAL A 589 -22.69 -32.02 -14.05
C VAL A 589 -21.53 -33.00 -14.13
N GLU A 590 -21.77 -34.30 -14.05
CA GLU A 590 -20.72 -35.31 -14.23
C GLU A 590 -20.19 -35.26 -15.67
N VAL A 591 -18.88 -34.99 -15.83
CA VAL A 591 -18.21 -34.82 -17.13
C VAL A 591 -17.19 -35.93 -17.42
N GLY A 592 -16.91 -36.80 -16.46
CA GLY A 592 -16.00 -37.92 -16.65
C GLY A 592 -15.63 -38.66 -15.37
N THR A 593 -14.75 -39.65 -15.50
CA THR A 593 -14.21 -40.44 -14.39
C THR A 593 -12.69 -40.50 -14.49
N GLU A 594 -12.01 -40.29 -13.35
CA GLU A 594 -10.56 -40.39 -13.23
C GLU A 594 -10.20 -41.38 -12.11
N LYS A 595 -9.73 -42.57 -12.50
CA LYS A 595 -9.48 -43.71 -11.59
C LYS A 595 -10.77 -44.11 -10.83
N ARG A 596 -10.81 -43.92 -9.51
CA ARG A 596 -11.97 -44.21 -8.64
C ARG A 596 -12.81 -42.98 -8.31
N SER A 597 -12.44 -41.79 -8.80
CA SER A 597 -13.14 -40.53 -8.54
C SER A 597 -13.86 -40.05 -9.79
N LYS A 598 -14.96 -39.31 -9.62
CA LYS A 598 -15.71 -38.68 -10.71
C LYS A 598 -15.26 -37.23 -10.88
N LEU A 599 -15.46 -36.70 -12.08
CA LEU A 599 -15.22 -35.29 -12.43
C LEU A 599 -16.57 -34.59 -12.57
N TYR A 600 -16.79 -33.53 -11.81
CA TYR A 600 -18.02 -32.74 -11.82
C TYR A 600 -17.71 -31.32 -12.29
N ALA A 601 -18.40 -30.86 -13.34
CA ALA A 601 -18.34 -29.49 -13.81
C ALA A 601 -19.41 -28.64 -13.10
N LEU A 602 -19.02 -27.47 -12.62
CA LEU A 602 -19.89 -26.45 -12.05
C LEU A 602 -19.66 -25.14 -12.81
N GLY A 603 -20.73 -24.38 -13.07
CA GLY A 603 -20.69 -23.02 -13.57
C GLY A 603 -20.67 -22.02 -12.41
N PHE A 604 -20.13 -20.82 -12.62
CA PHE A 604 -20.17 -19.70 -11.67
C PHE A 604 -20.13 -18.36 -12.43
N PRO A 605 -20.66 -17.26 -11.85
CA PRO A 605 -20.54 -15.94 -12.45
C PRO A 605 -19.08 -15.51 -12.55
N THR A 606 -18.68 -14.81 -13.62
CA THR A 606 -17.33 -14.27 -13.78
C THR A 606 -16.95 -13.45 -12.55
N GLN A 607 -15.91 -13.90 -11.85
CA GLN A 607 -15.41 -13.31 -10.62
C GLN A 607 -13.88 -13.48 -10.55
N ASP A 608 -13.21 -12.60 -9.79
CA ASP A 608 -11.81 -12.83 -9.47
C ASP A 608 -11.70 -14.10 -8.61
N THR A 609 -10.66 -14.91 -8.81
CA THR A 609 -10.43 -16.09 -7.96
C THR A 609 -8.94 -16.37 -7.79
N LYS A 610 -8.53 -16.68 -6.56
CA LYS A 610 -7.19 -17.17 -6.21
C LYS A 610 -7.09 -18.69 -6.34
N LEU A 611 -8.19 -19.40 -6.54
CA LEU A 611 -8.17 -20.85 -6.75
C LEU A 611 -7.51 -21.17 -8.09
N SER A 612 -6.83 -22.31 -8.16
CA SER A 612 -6.13 -22.75 -9.37
C SER A 612 -6.35 -24.24 -9.62
N VAL A 613 -5.99 -24.70 -10.83
CA VAL A 613 -5.95 -26.13 -11.10
C VAL A 613 -4.99 -26.82 -10.12
N GLY A 614 -5.43 -27.93 -9.54
CA GLY A 614 -4.72 -28.66 -8.47
C GLY A 614 -5.10 -28.23 -7.05
N SER A 615 -5.82 -27.11 -6.86
CA SER A 615 -6.28 -26.68 -5.54
C SER A 615 -7.24 -27.69 -4.94
N LYS A 616 -7.00 -28.04 -3.67
CA LYS A 616 -7.96 -28.79 -2.86
C LYS A 616 -8.95 -27.79 -2.29
N VAL A 617 -10.23 -28.11 -2.43
CA VAL A 617 -11.32 -27.18 -2.09
C VAL A 617 -12.25 -27.78 -1.05
N VAL A 618 -12.74 -26.90 -0.18
CA VAL A 618 -13.74 -27.18 0.85
C VAL A 618 -15.02 -26.40 0.55
N ASP A 619 -16.11 -26.84 1.16
CA ASP A 619 -17.35 -26.06 1.21
C ASP A 619 -17.23 -24.97 2.28
N VAL A 620 -17.56 -23.72 1.94
CA VAL A 620 -17.40 -22.57 2.86
C VAL A 620 -18.25 -22.68 4.12
N ASP A 621 -19.43 -23.32 4.04
CA ASP A 621 -20.35 -23.44 5.17
C ASP A 621 -19.92 -24.58 6.11
N THR A 622 -19.70 -25.77 5.55
CA THR A 622 -19.44 -26.99 6.33
C THR A 622 -17.97 -27.24 6.60
N ARG A 623 -17.07 -26.60 5.83
CA ARG A 623 -15.60 -26.78 5.87
C ARG A 623 -15.16 -28.19 5.52
N VAL A 624 -16.07 -29.01 5.01
CA VAL A 624 -15.78 -30.38 4.56
C VAL A 624 -15.13 -30.34 3.19
N ARG A 625 -14.11 -31.17 2.99
CA ARG A 625 -13.42 -31.27 1.70
C ARG A 625 -14.37 -31.75 0.61
N VAL A 626 -14.48 -30.94 -0.44
CA VAL A 626 -15.31 -31.20 -1.62
C VAL A 626 -14.53 -31.98 -2.66
N GLY A 627 -13.28 -31.62 -2.94
CA GLY A 627 -12.48 -32.28 -3.96
C GLY A 627 -11.19 -31.55 -4.34
N GLU A 628 -10.68 -31.84 -5.53
CA GLU A 628 -9.51 -31.18 -6.12
C GLU A 628 -9.87 -30.62 -7.50
N ILE A 629 -9.55 -29.35 -7.78
CA ILE A 629 -9.80 -28.71 -9.07
C ILE A 629 -8.93 -29.37 -10.15
N ARG A 630 -9.55 -29.77 -11.26
CA ARG A 630 -8.90 -30.33 -12.45
C ARG A 630 -8.88 -29.37 -13.62
N GLU A 631 -9.92 -28.56 -13.75
CA GLU A 631 -10.01 -27.51 -14.75
C GLU A 631 -10.61 -26.28 -14.08
N LEU A 632 -10.12 -25.10 -14.42
CA LEU A 632 -10.69 -23.83 -13.97
C LEU A 632 -10.53 -22.81 -15.08
N ASP A 633 -11.65 -22.29 -15.53
CA ASP A 633 -11.74 -21.15 -16.43
C ASP A 633 -12.54 -20.06 -15.74
N ALA A 634 -11.83 -19.16 -15.05
CA ALA A 634 -12.42 -18.02 -14.34
C ALA A 634 -13.09 -17.01 -15.29
N VAL A 635 -12.67 -16.99 -16.56
CA VAL A 635 -13.23 -16.09 -17.58
C VAL A 635 -14.54 -16.64 -18.10
N ALA A 636 -14.58 -17.92 -18.45
CA ALA A 636 -15.79 -18.60 -18.92
C ALA A 636 -16.76 -18.99 -17.78
N GLY A 637 -16.35 -18.81 -16.51
CA GLY A 637 -17.16 -19.14 -15.35
C GLY A 637 -17.38 -20.64 -15.17
N ARG A 638 -16.33 -21.46 -15.36
CA ARG A 638 -16.42 -22.94 -15.32
C ARG A 638 -15.31 -23.55 -14.47
N VAL A 639 -15.68 -24.46 -13.58
CA VAL A 639 -14.73 -25.25 -12.77
C VAL A 639 -15.07 -26.73 -12.85
N VAL A 640 -14.06 -27.59 -12.95
CA VAL A 640 -14.21 -29.05 -12.87
C VAL A 640 -13.50 -29.56 -11.63
N VAL A 641 -14.25 -30.21 -10.74
CA VAL A 641 -13.75 -30.74 -9.47
C VAL A 641 -13.75 -32.27 -9.52
N LYS A 642 -12.60 -32.86 -9.19
CA LYS A 642 -12.47 -34.30 -8.93
C LYS A 642 -12.93 -34.60 -7.52
N SER A 643 -14.00 -35.38 -7.40
CA SER A 643 -14.54 -35.79 -6.10
C SER A 643 -14.97 -37.27 -6.09
N THR A 644 -15.01 -37.86 -4.90
CA THR A 644 -15.53 -39.22 -4.69
C THR A 644 -17.04 -39.24 -4.52
N LYS A 645 -17.67 -38.09 -4.25
CA LYS A 645 -19.13 -37.90 -4.13
C LYS A 645 -19.57 -36.73 -5.00
N GLU A 646 -20.85 -36.66 -5.31
CA GLU A 646 -21.41 -35.52 -6.03
C GLU A 646 -21.35 -34.26 -5.14
N PRO A 647 -20.70 -33.17 -5.57
CA PRO A 647 -20.47 -32.00 -4.72
C PRO A 647 -21.66 -31.02 -4.76
N SER A 648 -22.20 -30.65 -3.60
CA SER A 648 -23.22 -29.59 -3.47
C SER A 648 -22.81 -28.47 -2.48
N PRO A 649 -21.65 -27.81 -2.67
CA PRO A 649 -21.21 -26.72 -1.80
C PRO A 649 -22.01 -25.44 -2.05
N ARG A 650 -22.12 -24.57 -1.04
CA ARG A 650 -22.65 -23.20 -1.26
C ARG A 650 -21.65 -22.34 -2.05
N ALA A 651 -20.37 -22.46 -1.71
CA ALA A 651 -19.24 -21.90 -2.44
C ALA A 651 -18.00 -22.80 -2.23
N LEU A 652 -17.05 -22.76 -3.17
CA LEU A 652 -15.78 -23.47 -3.03
C LEU A 652 -14.73 -22.53 -2.43
N GLY A 653 -14.17 -22.90 -1.28
CA GLY A 653 -13.06 -22.20 -0.64
C GLY A 653 -11.78 -23.04 -0.60
N PRO A 654 -10.61 -22.44 -0.33
CA PRO A 654 -9.36 -23.16 -0.17
C PRO A 654 -9.36 -24.04 1.08
N GLU A 655 -8.65 -25.17 1.04
CA GLU A 655 -8.24 -25.89 2.26
C GLU A 655 -7.42 -24.92 3.15
N GLY A 656 -7.53 -25.03 4.48
CA GLY A 656 -6.90 -24.08 5.43
C GLY A 656 -5.37 -23.93 5.24
N PRO A 657 -4.72 -23.04 6.01
CA PRO A 657 -3.30 -22.70 5.84
C PRO A 657 -2.36 -23.92 5.75
N ILE A 658 -1.28 -23.78 5.00
CA ILE A 658 -0.28 -24.84 4.75
C ILE A 658 0.39 -25.24 6.08
N ASP A 659 0.70 -26.54 6.26
CA ASP A 659 1.43 -27.02 7.43
C ASP A 659 2.85 -26.40 7.48
N ASP A 660 3.09 -25.62 8.53
CA ASP A 660 4.29 -24.81 8.76
C ASP A 660 5.17 -25.35 9.91
N LYS A 661 4.82 -26.52 10.49
CA LYS A 661 5.50 -27.07 11.68
C LYS A 661 7.00 -27.26 11.47
N GLY A 662 7.40 -27.75 10.29
CA GLY A 662 8.82 -27.94 9.95
C GLY A 662 9.60 -26.62 9.91
N MET A 663 8.99 -25.57 9.35
CA MET A 663 9.59 -24.24 9.28
C MET A 663 9.74 -23.62 10.68
N ARG A 664 8.68 -23.66 11.48
CA ARG A 664 8.72 -23.20 12.88
C ARG A 664 9.76 -23.94 13.70
N GLY A 665 9.83 -25.26 13.57
CA GLY A 665 10.86 -26.08 14.22
C GLY A 665 12.29 -25.70 13.81
N ALA A 666 12.52 -25.39 12.53
CA ALA A 666 13.84 -24.98 12.04
C ALA A 666 14.26 -23.59 12.57
N ILE A 667 13.33 -22.63 12.62
CA ILE A 667 13.58 -21.30 13.22
C ILE A 667 13.82 -21.43 14.73
N ALA A 668 13.00 -22.20 15.44
CA ALA A 668 13.17 -22.43 16.88
C ALA A 668 14.55 -23.05 17.20
N ALA A 669 15.01 -24.01 16.40
CA ALA A 669 16.34 -24.57 16.57
C ALA A 669 17.47 -23.58 16.26
N THR A 670 17.27 -22.66 15.31
CA THR A 670 18.20 -21.53 15.08
C THR A 670 18.26 -20.61 16.30
N ALA A 671 17.10 -20.29 16.88
CA ALA A 671 17.01 -19.52 18.10
C ALA A 671 17.71 -20.18 19.30
N GLU A 672 17.55 -21.49 19.49
CA GLU A 672 18.26 -22.21 20.54
C GLU A 672 19.78 -22.23 20.31
N ALA A 673 20.24 -22.37 19.05
CA ALA A 673 21.67 -22.26 18.73
C ALA A 673 22.24 -20.88 19.07
N VAL A 674 21.51 -19.80 18.73
CA VAL A 674 21.89 -18.41 19.05
C VAL A 674 21.96 -18.19 20.56
N LEU A 675 20.94 -18.61 21.30
CA LEU A 675 20.93 -18.52 22.78
C LEU A 675 22.04 -19.35 23.42
N GLY A 676 22.41 -20.47 22.80
CA GLY A 676 23.54 -21.31 23.21
C GLY A 676 24.92 -20.77 22.81
N GLY A 677 24.99 -19.64 22.09
CA GLY A 677 26.25 -19.07 21.59
C GLY A 677 26.91 -19.89 20.47
N GLN A 678 26.16 -20.76 19.81
CA GLN A 678 26.65 -21.59 18.70
C GLN A 678 26.61 -20.78 17.40
N PRO A 679 27.73 -20.66 16.65
CA PRO A 679 27.72 -20.05 15.33
C PRO A 679 26.72 -20.77 14.41
N CYS A 680 25.83 -20.03 13.77
CA CYS A 680 24.91 -20.59 12.79
C CYS A 680 24.64 -19.60 11.66
N LEU A 681 24.37 -20.13 10.46
CA LEU A 681 24.18 -19.33 9.26
C LEU A 681 22.93 -18.43 9.35
N GLY A 682 21.90 -18.87 10.07
CA GLY A 682 20.72 -18.03 10.35
C GLY A 682 21.09 -16.75 11.12
N GLN A 683 21.99 -16.82 12.10
CA GLN A 683 22.49 -15.64 12.79
C GLN A 683 23.35 -14.76 11.88
N ALA A 684 24.19 -15.36 11.04
CA ALA A 684 25.00 -14.64 10.06
C ALA A 684 24.12 -13.86 9.06
N LEU A 685 23.02 -14.46 8.59
CA LEU A 685 22.02 -13.79 7.76
C LEU A 685 21.38 -12.59 8.48
N LEU A 686 20.92 -12.78 9.73
CA LEU A 686 20.31 -11.70 10.50
C LEU A 686 21.31 -10.57 10.80
N ALA A 687 22.57 -10.92 11.05
CA ALA A 687 23.67 -9.97 11.24
C ALA A 687 24.23 -9.41 9.91
N ARG A 688 23.65 -9.77 8.76
CA ARG A 688 24.06 -9.31 7.42
C ARG A 688 25.55 -9.52 7.16
N ARG A 689 26.07 -10.66 7.60
CA ARG A 689 27.48 -11.04 7.44
C ARG A 689 27.72 -11.45 5.98
N VAL A 690 28.43 -10.59 5.26
CA VAL A 690 28.84 -10.78 3.87
C VAL A 690 30.35 -11.06 3.79
N PRO A 691 30.86 -11.65 2.70
CA PRO A 691 32.30 -11.81 2.50
C PRO A 691 33.08 -10.49 2.57
N ALA A 692 34.32 -10.54 3.06
CA ALA A 692 35.16 -9.34 3.21
C ALA A 692 35.59 -8.71 1.87
N ASP A 693 35.85 -9.51 0.84
CA ASP A 693 36.21 -9.07 -0.53
C ASP A 693 34.98 -9.09 -1.46
N CYS A 694 33.93 -8.36 -1.07
CA CYS A 694 32.67 -8.25 -1.83
C CYS A 694 32.71 -7.20 -2.96
N LEU A 695 33.78 -6.41 -3.06
CA LEU A 695 33.87 -5.38 -4.09
C LEU A 695 34.14 -6.00 -5.46
N ARG A 696 33.46 -5.46 -6.47
CA ARG A 696 33.74 -5.75 -7.87
C ARG A 696 35.11 -5.17 -8.22
N ARG A 697 35.95 -5.96 -8.89
CA ARG A 697 37.26 -5.50 -9.35
C ARG A 697 37.11 -4.58 -10.58
N PRO A 698 38.06 -3.68 -10.85
CA PRO A 698 38.09 -2.94 -12.11
C PRO A 698 38.03 -3.92 -13.29
N ASP A 699 37.22 -3.61 -14.31
CA ASP A 699 36.99 -4.39 -15.54
C ASP A 699 36.38 -5.80 -15.38
N GLU A 700 36.11 -6.27 -14.15
CA GLU A 700 35.37 -7.51 -13.91
C GLU A 700 33.91 -7.33 -14.31
N GLN A 701 33.23 -8.30 -14.94
CA GLN A 701 31.77 -8.19 -15.12
C GLN A 701 31.05 -8.57 -13.83
N ALA A 702 29.87 -7.99 -13.57
CA ALA A 702 29.11 -8.30 -12.35
C ALA A 702 28.84 -9.81 -12.16
N GLY A 703 28.54 -10.53 -13.25
CA GLY A 703 28.37 -11.99 -13.21
C GLY A 703 29.64 -12.76 -12.83
N ASP A 704 30.83 -12.28 -13.22
CA ASP A 704 32.11 -12.89 -12.84
C ASP A 704 32.42 -12.64 -11.36
N ALA A 705 32.07 -11.45 -10.85
CA ALA A 705 32.16 -11.14 -9.43
C ALA A 705 31.30 -12.09 -8.58
N VAL A 706 30.08 -12.41 -9.03
CA VAL A 706 29.21 -13.41 -8.36
C VAL A 706 29.92 -14.76 -8.23
N VAL A 707 30.56 -15.24 -9.30
CA VAL A 707 31.28 -16.53 -9.30
C VAL A 707 32.48 -16.46 -8.35
N ARG A 708 33.32 -15.43 -8.46
CA ARG A 708 34.51 -15.25 -7.62
C ARG A 708 34.15 -15.18 -6.13
N ILE A 709 33.20 -14.34 -5.77
CA ILE A 709 32.80 -14.13 -4.38
C ILE A 709 32.10 -15.39 -3.86
N GLY A 710 31.21 -15.99 -4.64
CA GLY A 710 30.49 -17.20 -4.26
C GLY A 710 31.41 -18.41 -4.03
N LEU A 711 32.50 -18.55 -4.78
CA LEU A 711 33.52 -19.59 -4.55
C LEU A 711 34.30 -19.41 -3.23
N ALA A 712 34.38 -18.17 -2.72
CA ALA A 712 35.11 -17.84 -1.52
C ALA A 712 34.27 -17.89 -0.24
N LEU A 713 32.97 -18.21 -0.34
CA LEU A 713 32.05 -18.26 0.80
C LEU A 713 32.46 -19.34 1.83
N ASP A 714 32.50 -18.94 3.10
CA ASP A 714 32.82 -19.77 4.26
C ASP A 714 32.05 -19.29 5.51
N GLY A 715 30.72 -19.53 5.53
CA GLY A 715 29.85 -19.12 6.65
C GLY A 715 29.16 -17.76 6.46
N GLU A 716 29.33 -17.11 5.31
CA GLU A 716 28.68 -15.83 4.99
C GLU A 716 27.49 -15.96 4.02
N VAL A 717 26.81 -14.82 3.82
CA VAL A 717 25.70 -14.66 2.89
C VAL A 717 26.11 -13.73 1.75
N LEU A 718 25.90 -14.16 0.50
CA LEU A 718 26.08 -13.31 -0.68
C LEU A 718 24.73 -12.83 -1.20
N ALA A 719 24.51 -11.52 -1.18
CA ALA A 719 23.39 -10.88 -1.89
C ALA A 719 23.73 -10.71 -3.37
N VAL A 720 22.85 -11.15 -4.26
CA VAL A 720 22.92 -10.88 -5.70
C VAL A 720 21.59 -10.35 -6.16
N GLN A 721 21.54 -9.05 -6.45
CA GLN A 721 20.35 -8.44 -7.05
C GLN A 721 20.49 -8.41 -8.57
N GLY A 722 19.51 -8.98 -9.25
CA GLY A 722 19.47 -8.97 -10.70
C GLY A 722 18.18 -8.37 -11.26
N PRO A 723 18.25 -7.13 -11.77
CA PRO A 723 17.16 -6.49 -12.50
C PRO A 723 16.63 -7.31 -13.70
N PRO A 724 15.47 -6.95 -14.28
CA PRO A 724 14.93 -7.61 -15.46
C PRO A 724 15.93 -7.70 -16.62
N GLY A 725 16.17 -8.92 -17.11
CA GLY A 725 17.05 -9.17 -18.24
C GLY A 725 18.56 -9.07 -17.93
N SER A 726 18.97 -8.93 -16.66
CA SER A 726 20.39 -8.84 -16.30
C SER A 726 21.14 -10.18 -16.26
N GLY A 727 20.45 -11.29 -16.53
CA GLY A 727 21.06 -12.61 -16.60
C GLY A 727 21.21 -13.32 -15.25
N LYS A 728 20.33 -13.06 -14.27
CA LYS A 728 20.27 -13.79 -12.98
C LYS A 728 20.53 -15.29 -13.10
N THR A 729 19.71 -15.99 -13.90
CA THR A 729 19.81 -17.44 -14.08
C THR A 729 21.16 -17.86 -14.67
N ARG A 730 21.77 -17.02 -15.52
CA ARG A 730 23.12 -17.25 -16.06
C ARG A 730 24.18 -17.09 -14.97
N ALA A 731 24.10 -16.04 -14.14
CA ALA A 731 25.02 -15.84 -13.03
C ALA A 731 24.93 -17.02 -12.03
N ALA A 732 23.72 -17.44 -11.68
CA ALA A 732 23.49 -18.60 -10.81
C ALA A 732 24.03 -19.89 -11.41
N SER A 733 23.76 -20.18 -12.69
CA SER A 733 24.25 -21.42 -13.31
C SER A 733 25.77 -21.47 -13.42
N HIS A 734 26.42 -20.35 -13.74
CA HIS A 734 27.89 -20.26 -13.76
C HIS A 734 28.48 -20.45 -12.36
N LEU A 735 27.90 -19.83 -11.33
CA LEU A 735 28.34 -20.01 -9.95
C LEU A 735 28.18 -21.47 -9.50
N ILE A 736 27.02 -22.09 -9.72
CA ILE A 736 26.77 -23.48 -9.32
C ILE A 736 27.75 -24.42 -10.03
N ARG A 737 28.02 -24.21 -11.32
CA ARG A 737 29.03 -25.01 -12.05
C ARG A 737 30.41 -24.87 -11.44
N ALA A 738 30.83 -23.64 -11.12
CA ALA A 738 32.13 -23.39 -10.51
C ALA A 738 32.25 -24.04 -9.12
N LEU A 739 31.19 -23.97 -8.29
CA LEU A 739 31.13 -24.63 -6.99
C LEU A 739 31.25 -26.15 -7.12
N LEU A 740 30.52 -26.76 -8.05
CA LEU A 740 30.58 -28.20 -8.32
C LEU A 740 31.97 -28.63 -8.84
N ASP A 741 32.57 -27.84 -9.72
CA ASP A 741 33.92 -28.09 -10.23
C ASP A 741 34.99 -27.93 -9.13
N ALA A 742 34.72 -27.13 -8.10
CA ALA A 742 35.50 -27.05 -6.87
C ALA A 742 35.19 -28.17 -5.85
N GLY A 743 34.33 -29.14 -6.20
CA GLY A 743 33.98 -30.29 -5.36
C GLY A 743 32.98 -30.00 -4.24
N LYS A 744 32.29 -28.86 -4.28
CA LYS A 744 31.29 -28.46 -3.27
C LYS A 744 29.93 -29.14 -3.53
N LYS A 745 29.20 -29.46 -2.46
CA LYS A 745 27.78 -29.84 -2.53
C LYS A 745 26.91 -28.59 -2.58
N VAL A 746 25.97 -28.54 -3.53
CA VAL A 746 25.15 -27.36 -3.79
C VAL A 746 23.66 -27.70 -3.70
N GLY A 747 22.92 -26.88 -2.94
CA GLY A 747 21.47 -26.91 -2.88
C GLY A 747 20.86 -25.76 -3.70
N VAL A 748 19.66 -25.99 -4.25
CA VAL A 748 18.84 -24.95 -4.88
C VAL A 748 17.45 -24.93 -4.22
N THR A 749 16.97 -23.74 -3.86
CA THR A 749 15.61 -23.52 -3.37
C THR A 749 15.01 -22.26 -3.99
N ALA A 750 13.69 -22.18 -4.03
CA ALA A 750 12.92 -21.01 -4.47
C ALA A 750 11.48 -21.12 -3.96
N THR A 751 10.64 -20.13 -4.30
CA THR A 751 9.21 -20.11 -3.98
C THR A 751 8.38 -21.17 -4.72
N SER A 752 8.87 -21.72 -5.84
CA SER A 752 8.15 -22.75 -6.61
C SER A 752 9.07 -23.79 -7.26
N HIS A 753 8.52 -24.98 -7.53
CA HIS A 753 9.24 -26.06 -8.21
C HIS A 753 9.68 -25.69 -9.64
N ALA A 754 8.90 -24.85 -10.33
CA ALA A 754 9.23 -24.41 -11.69
C ALA A 754 10.50 -23.55 -11.72
N VAL A 755 10.66 -22.63 -10.77
CA VAL A 755 11.86 -21.79 -10.64
C VAL A 755 13.09 -22.65 -10.33
N ILE A 756 12.97 -23.58 -9.37
CA ILE A 756 14.04 -24.53 -9.05
C ILE A 756 14.44 -25.32 -10.31
N GLY A 757 13.46 -25.84 -11.04
CA GLY A 757 13.66 -26.57 -12.28
C GLY A 757 14.41 -25.77 -13.35
N ASN A 758 14.09 -24.49 -13.50
CA ASN A 758 14.76 -23.60 -14.46
C ASN A 758 16.24 -23.41 -14.13
N VAL A 759 16.58 -23.23 -12.86
CA VAL A 759 17.98 -23.14 -12.41
C VAL A 759 18.72 -24.44 -12.67
N LEU A 760 18.17 -25.59 -12.26
CA LEU A 760 18.78 -26.91 -12.48
C LEU A 760 19.01 -27.19 -13.98
N SER A 761 18.03 -26.87 -14.82
CA SER A 761 18.14 -26.99 -16.28
C SER A 761 19.26 -26.10 -16.84
N ALA A 762 19.36 -24.85 -16.39
CA ALA A 762 20.38 -23.91 -16.85
C ALA A 762 21.81 -24.30 -16.42
N VAL A 763 21.96 -25.05 -15.32
CA VAL A 763 23.27 -25.57 -14.88
C VAL A 763 23.80 -26.62 -15.86
N GLY A 764 22.93 -27.47 -16.42
CA GLY A 764 23.32 -28.49 -17.40
C GLY A 764 24.28 -29.56 -16.85
N ARG A 765 24.12 -29.94 -15.58
CA ARG A 765 24.90 -30.98 -14.88
C ARG A 765 23.95 -31.97 -14.18
N PRO A 766 24.41 -33.19 -13.83
CA PRO A 766 23.61 -34.14 -13.09
C PRO A 766 23.05 -33.55 -11.79
N ALA A 767 21.74 -33.69 -11.58
CA ALA A 767 21.05 -33.15 -10.41
C ALA A 767 19.87 -34.03 -9.99
N LEU A 768 19.39 -33.84 -8.76
CA LEU A 768 18.18 -34.49 -8.25
C LEU A 768 17.18 -33.45 -7.74
N GLN A 769 15.97 -33.45 -8.29
CA GLN A 769 14.89 -32.53 -7.92
C GLN A 769 13.86 -33.22 -7.00
N LYS A 770 13.63 -32.65 -5.81
CA LYS A 770 12.53 -33.06 -4.93
C LYS A 770 11.22 -32.45 -5.41
N CYS A 771 10.41 -33.21 -6.13
CA CYS A 771 9.11 -32.77 -6.65
C CYS A 771 8.20 -33.97 -7.04
N ASP A 772 6.94 -33.69 -7.38
CA ASP A 772 6.10 -34.68 -8.06
C ASP A 772 6.41 -34.72 -9.57
N GLU A 773 6.00 -35.80 -10.25
CA GLU A 773 6.23 -36.00 -11.70
C GLU A 773 5.79 -34.79 -12.55
N LYS A 774 4.61 -34.23 -12.26
CA LYS A 774 4.04 -33.09 -12.99
C LYS A 774 4.81 -31.78 -12.78
N GLN A 775 5.67 -31.73 -11.77
CA GLN A 775 6.44 -30.55 -11.38
C GLN A 775 7.92 -30.69 -11.77
N ALA A 776 8.33 -31.85 -12.26
CA ALA A 776 9.70 -32.09 -12.70
C ALA A 776 10.01 -31.23 -13.93
N CYS A 777 11.23 -30.67 -13.96
CA CYS A 777 11.65 -29.84 -15.10
C CYS A 777 11.87 -30.62 -16.40
N GLY A 778 12.09 -31.95 -16.30
CA GLY A 778 12.31 -32.83 -17.44
C GLY A 778 13.63 -32.58 -18.20
N ALA A 779 14.54 -31.78 -17.64
CA ALA A 779 15.82 -31.49 -18.28
C ALA A 779 16.73 -32.74 -18.32
N PRO A 780 17.49 -32.99 -19.40
CA PRO A 780 18.42 -34.11 -19.47
C PRO A 780 19.42 -34.10 -18.31
N GLY A 781 19.56 -35.22 -17.61
CA GLY A 781 20.46 -35.36 -16.46
C GLY A 781 19.89 -34.86 -15.13
N VAL A 782 18.66 -34.33 -15.10
CA VAL A 782 17.97 -33.97 -13.86
C VAL A 782 16.98 -35.08 -13.50
N GLU A 783 17.34 -35.91 -12.52
CA GLU A 783 16.44 -36.90 -11.93
C GLU A 783 15.43 -36.21 -11.00
N TRP A 784 14.30 -36.87 -10.71
CA TRP A 784 13.34 -36.38 -9.72
C TRP A 784 12.86 -37.52 -8.82
N SER A 785 12.51 -37.18 -7.58
CA SER A 785 11.79 -38.08 -6.68
C SER A 785 10.77 -37.30 -5.87
N ARG A 786 9.62 -37.94 -5.61
CA ARG A 786 8.61 -37.42 -4.69
C ARG A 786 8.90 -37.76 -3.24
N ASP A 787 9.82 -38.70 -2.97
CA ASP A 787 10.18 -39.10 -1.61
C ASP A 787 11.33 -38.23 -1.08
N GLY A 788 11.04 -37.43 -0.05
CA GLY A 788 12.04 -36.56 0.56
C GLY A 788 13.19 -37.32 1.21
N ARG A 789 12.93 -38.53 1.73
CA ARG A 789 13.95 -39.32 2.43
C ARG A 789 14.97 -39.91 1.47
N GLU A 790 14.51 -40.37 0.31
CA GLU A 790 15.38 -40.85 -0.77
C GLU A 790 16.31 -39.74 -1.24
N VAL A 791 15.77 -38.55 -1.52
CA VAL A 791 16.57 -37.40 -1.96
C VAL A 791 17.60 -37.00 -0.90
N ALA A 792 17.19 -36.96 0.37
CA ALA A 792 18.09 -36.64 1.47
C ALA A 792 19.22 -37.67 1.63
N SER A 793 18.91 -38.98 1.59
CA SER A 793 19.92 -40.05 1.68
C SER A 793 20.97 -39.90 0.58
N ARG A 794 20.54 -39.80 -0.68
CA ARG A 794 21.46 -39.70 -1.83
C ARG A 794 22.37 -38.45 -1.75
N LEU A 795 21.88 -37.34 -1.20
CA LEU A 795 22.68 -36.15 -0.96
C LEU A 795 23.72 -36.36 0.16
N LEU A 796 23.30 -36.96 1.27
CA LEU A 796 24.15 -37.21 2.43
C LEU A 796 25.23 -38.25 2.10
N ASP A 797 24.86 -39.33 1.42
CA ASP A 797 25.74 -40.41 0.95
C ASP A 797 26.74 -39.94 -0.12
N GLY A 798 26.46 -38.82 -0.78
CA GLY A 798 27.32 -38.23 -1.81
C GLY A 798 27.07 -38.75 -3.23
N ASP A 799 26.00 -39.51 -3.43
CA ASP A 799 25.55 -40.00 -4.75
C ASP A 799 25.15 -38.84 -5.68
N VAL A 800 24.73 -37.71 -5.12
CA VAL A 800 24.43 -36.47 -5.85
C VAL A 800 25.03 -35.27 -5.13
N SER A 801 25.60 -34.35 -5.90
CA SER A 801 26.20 -33.10 -5.39
C SER A 801 25.38 -31.85 -5.71
N LEU A 802 24.30 -31.98 -6.50
CA LEU A 802 23.37 -30.90 -6.82
C LEU A 802 21.94 -31.36 -6.56
N VAL A 803 21.26 -30.73 -5.62
CA VAL A 803 19.87 -31.04 -5.26
C VAL A 803 19.00 -29.79 -5.30
N GLY A 804 17.80 -29.89 -5.87
CA GLY A 804 16.80 -28.84 -5.85
C GLY A 804 15.56 -29.25 -5.05
N GLY A 805 15.10 -28.40 -4.13
CA GLY A 805 13.92 -28.63 -3.31
C GLY A 805 13.34 -27.34 -2.77
N THR A 806 12.05 -27.33 -2.43
CA THR A 806 11.42 -26.15 -1.80
C THR A 806 11.88 -25.99 -0.35
N ALA A 807 11.54 -24.87 0.29
CA ALA A 807 11.89 -24.60 1.68
C ALA A 807 11.53 -25.76 2.64
N TRP A 808 10.34 -26.38 2.47
CA TRP A 808 9.90 -27.53 3.26
C TRP A 808 10.87 -28.72 3.21
N PHE A 809 11.50 -28.97 2.07
CA PHE A 809 12.49 -30.02 1.96
C PHE A 809 13.73 -29.68 2.79
N TRP A 810 14.25 -28.46 2.65
CA TRP A 810 15.48 -28.00 3.31
C TRP A 810 15.33 -27.79 4.83
N THR A 811 14.11 -27.63 5.35
CA THR A 811 13.88 -27.52 6.81
C THR A 811 13.93 -28.84 7.58
N GLN A 812 14.18 -29.97 6.89
CA GLN A 812 14.28 -31.27 7.55
C GLN A 812 15.51 -31.33 8.48
N PRO A 813 15.39 -31.84 9.72
CA PRO A 813 16.50 -31.90 10.67
C PRO A 813 17.74 -32.63 10.16
N ASP A 814 17.55 -33.71 9.39
CA ASP A 814 18.63 -34.55 8.85
C ASP A 814 19.48 -33.84 7.77
N LEU A 815 19.00 -32.71 7.25
CA LEU A 815 19.70 -31.92 6.23
C LEU A 815 20.55 -30.79 6.83
N ALA A 816 20.70 -30.71 8.15
CA ALA A 816 21.53 -29.69 8.79
C ALA A 816 22.97 -29.72 8.22
N GLU A 817 23.44 -28.58 7.70
CA GLU A 817 24.73 -28.43 7.00
C GLU A 817 25.01 -29.47 5.89
N ALA A 818 23.97 -30.03 5.26
CA ALA A 818 24.12 -31.07 4.23
C ALA A 818 24.75 -30.56 2.92
N VAL A 819 24.68 -29.25 2.65
CA VAL A 819 25.31 -28.59 1.49
C VAL A 819 26.31 -27.52 1.91
N ASP A 820 27.36 -27.32 1.10
CA ASP A 820 28.29 -26.24 1.34
C ASP A 820 27.65 -24.88 1.02
N VAL A 821 26.87 -24.81 -0.08
CA VAL A 821 26.18 -23.60 -0.50
C VAL A 821 24.73 -23.92 -0.85
N LEU A 822 23.79 -23.16 -0.28
CA LEU A 822 22.40 -23.14 -0.71
C LEU A 822 22.12 -21.86 -1.51
N VAL A 823 21.72 -22.03 -2.77
CA VAL A 823 21.30 -20.95 -3.66
C VAL A 823 19.79 -20.78 -3.54
N VAL A 824 19.35 -19.61 -3.09
CA VAL A 824 17.95 -19.20 -3.02
C VAL A 824 17.68 -18.30 -4.23
N ASP A 825 16.93 -18.81 -5.21
CA ASP A 825 16.45 -18.00 -6.34
C ASP A 825 15.11 -17.33 -6.01
N GLU A 826 14.84 -16.21 -6.68
CA GLU A 826 13.75 -15.28 -6.36
C GLU A 826 13.73 -14.85 -4.87
N ALA A 827 14.91 -14.59 -4.30
CA ALA A 827 15.09 -14.20 -2.90
C ALA A 827 14.43 -12.87 -2.51
N GLY A 828 14.06 -12.03 -3.49
CA GLY A 828 13.21 -10.85 -3.27
C GLY A 828 11.74 -11.18 -2.99
N GLN A 829 11.30 -12.41 -3.28
CA GLN A 829 9.99 -12.93 -2.92
C GLN A 829 10.07 -13.94 -1.75
N PHE A 830 11.27 -14.30 -1.30
CA PHE A 830 11.48 -15.31 -0.28
C PHE A 830 11.58 -14.65 1.10
N SER A 831 10.59 -14.88 1.98
CA SER A 831 10.56 -14.21 3.29
C SER A 831 11.83 -14.47 4.12
N LEU A 832 12.22 -13.48 4.94
CA LEU A 832 13.36 -13.61 5.84
C LEU A 832 13.20 -14.82 6.79
N ALA A 833 11.97 -15.08 7.27
CA ALA A 833 11.64 -16.25 8.09
C ALA A 833 11.96 -17.56 7.37
N ASN A 834 11.55 -17.70 6.10
CA ASN A 834 11.87 -18.88 5.31
C ASN A 834 13.38 -19.01 5.07
N ALA A 835 14.09 -17.91 4.84
CA ALA A 835 15.54 -17.93 4.67
C ALA A 835 16.27 -18.37 5.94
N VAL A 836 15.87 -17.87 7.12
CA VAL A 836 16.41 -18.35 8.41
C VAL A 836 16.10 -19.83 8.62
N ALA A 837 14.90 -20.29 8.26
CA ALA A 837 14.51 -21.69 8.39
C ALA A 837 15.40 -22.62 7.55
N VAL A 838 15.65 -22.27 6.27
CA VAL A 838 16.48 -23.09 5.36
C VAL A 838 17.98 -22.89 5.57
N ALA A 839 18.43 -21.79 6.17
CA ALA A 839 19.84 -21.52 6.43
C ALA A 839 20.54 -22.66 7.18
N ARG A 840 19.79 -23.38 8.03
CA ARG A 840 20.31 -24.54 8.77
C ARG A 840 20.83 -25.66 7.88
N SER A 841 20.37 -25.78 6.64
CA SER A 841 20.79 -26.88 5.76
C SER A 841 22.12 -26.64 5.05
N ALA A 842 22.72 -25.46 5.21
CA ALA A 842 23.88 -25.03 4.46
C ALA A 842 24.96 -24.41 5.35
N ARG A 843 26.20 -24.38 4.85
CA ARG A 843 27.29 -23.62 5.46
C ARG A 843 27.29 -22.15 5.01
N SER A 844 26.97 -21.89 3.74
CA SER A 844 26.87 -20.55 3.17
C SER A 844 25.60 -20.37 2.32
N LEU A 845 25.14 -19.12 2.17
CA LEU A 845 23.93 -18.78 1.41
C LEU A 845 24.24 -17.84 0.25
N VAL A 846 23.56 -18.06 -0.86
CA VAL A 846 23.50 -17.09 -1.96
C VAL A 846 22.05 -16.72 -2.21
N LEU A 847 21.72 -15.44 -2.02
CA LEU A 847 20.38 -14.89 -2.21
C LEU A 847 20.34 -14.17 -3.56
N LEU A 848 19.75 -14.82 -4.56
CA LEU A 848 19.58 -14.28 -5.91
C LEU A 848 18.14 -13.82 -6.10
N GLY A 849 17.91 -12.58 -6.50
CA GLY A 849 16.55 -12.10 -6.72
C GLY A 849 16.46 -10.65 -7.13
N ASP A 850 15.27 -10.09 -7.03
CA ASP A 850 15.05 -8.66 -7.24
C ASP A 850 13.87 -8.14 -6.41
N PRO A 851 14.14 -7.42 -5.30
CA PRO A 851 13.10 -6.83 -4.47
C PRO A 851 12.23 -5.79 -5.18
N GLN A 852 12.72 -5.21 -6.27
CA GLN A 852 12.02 -4.16 -7.02
C GLN A 852 11.03 -4.73 -8.05
N GLN A 853 10.89 -6.07 -8.13
CA GLN A 853 9.82 -6.75 -8.85
C GLN A 853 8.66 -7.09 -7.91
N LEU A 854 7.66 -7.85 -8.38
CA LEU A 854 6.50 -8.19 -7.57
C LEU A 854 6.93 -8.86 -6.25
N ALA A 855 6.54 -8.28 -5.12
CA ALA A 855 6.69 -8.92 -3.82
C ALA A 855 5.70 -10.09 -3.69
N GLN A 856 6.06 -11.09 -2.87
CA GLN A 856 5.08 -12.09 -2.45
C GLN A 856 4.09 -11.41 -1.49
N PRO A 857 2.77 -11.44 -1.74
CA PRO A 857 1.81 -10.81 -0.84
C PRO A 857 1.82 -11.50 0.52
N SER A 858 2.33 -10.82 1.55
CA SER A 858 2.18 -11.28 2.94
C SER A 858 0.71 -11.15 3.33
N GLN A 859 0.19 -12.20 3.96
CA GLN A 859 -1.17 -12.19 4.49
C GLN A 859 -1.19 -11.55 5.88
N GLY A 860 -0.15 -11.79 6.70
CA GLY A 860 0.00 -11.26 8.05
C GLY A 860 0.63 -9.88 8.14
N VAL A 861 0.45 -9.21 9.30
CA VAL A 861 1.24 -8.02 9.66
C VAL A 861 2.41 -8.50 10.52
N HIS A 862 3.62 -8.12 10.13
CA HIS A 862 4.85 -8.52 10.80
C HIS A 862 5.60 -7.28 11.33
N PRO A 863 6.11 -7.32 12.57
CA PRO A 863 6.81 -6.19 13.18
C PRO A 863 8.23 -6.02 12.61
N GLY A 864 8.67 -4.77 12.48
CA GLY A 864 10.02 -4.40 12.05
C GLY A 864 10.48 -5.12 10.77
N ASP A 865 11.75 -5.52 10.75
CA ASP A 865 12.37 -6.19 9.61
C ASP A 865 11.86 -7.63 9.38
N SER A 866 11.04 -8.19 10.28
CA SER A 866 10.57 -9.58 10.16
C SER A 866 9.61 -9.80 8.98
N GLY A 867 8.98 -8.73 8.49
CA GLY A 867 8.11 -8.75 7.30
C GLY A 867 8.86 -8.70 5.97
N LEU A 868 10.18 -8.47 5.98
CA LEU A 868 10.97 -8.31 4.76
C LEU A 868 11.26 -9.66 4.08
N SER A 869 11.53 -9.62 2.78
CA SER A 869 12.23 -10.71 2.10
C SER A 869 13.69 -10.79 2.55
N ALA A 870 14.29 -11.95 2.36
CA ALA A 870 15.68 -12.19 2.74
C ALA A 870 16.66 -11.26 2.00
N LEU A 871 16.35 -10.90 0.76
CA LEU A 871 17.16 -9.97 -0.01
C LEU A 871 16.93 -8.52 0.45
N GLU A 872 15.68 -8.08 0.68
CA GLU A 872 15.39 -6.73 1.24
C GLU A 872 16.10 -6.49 2.57
N HIS A 873 16.16 -7.49 3.44
CA HIS A 873 16.90 -7.40 4.70
C HIS A 873 18.38 -7.04 4.49
N LEU A 874 19.01 -7.55 3.43
CA LEU A 874 20.41 -7.24 3.10
C LEU A 874 20.60 -5.89 2.40
N LEU A 875 19.54 -5.34 1.80
CA LEU A 875 19.58 -4.04 1.13
C LEU A 875 19.47 -2.86 2.11
N GLU A 876 19.04 -3.09 3.37
CA GLU A 876 18.95 -2.05 4.42
C GLU A 876 18.16 -0.80 3.96
N GLY A 877 17.06 -1.01 3.22
CA GLY A 877 16.20 0.07 2.71
C GLY A 877 16.70 0.73 1.41
N HIS A 878 17.87 0.36 0.90
CA HIS A 878 18.33 0.81 -0.41
C HIS A 878 17.56 0.10 -1.55
N PRO A 879 17.18 0.79 -2.64
CA PRO A 879 16.57 0.15 -3.80
C PRO A 879 17.52 -0.84 -4.51
N THR A 880 18.82 -0.57 -4.46
CA THR A 880 19.87 -1.41 -5.02
C THR A 880 20.87 -1.90 -3.98
N VAL A 881 21.49 -3.07 -4.19
CA VAL A 881 22.53 -3.60 -3.31
C VAL A 881 23.68 -2.59 -3.19
N PRO A 882 24.01 -2.11 -1.97
CA PRO A 882 25.12 -1.19 -1.76
C PRO A 882 26.47 -1.82 -2.10
N GLU A 883 27.45 -0.98 -2.47
CA GLU A 883 28.82 -1.46 -2.69
C GLU A 883 29.38 -2.14 -1.44
N GLY A 884 30.04 -3.28 -1.62
CA GLY A 884 30.61 -4.07 -0.53
C GLY A 884 29.61 -4.92 0.26
N ARG A 885 28.31 -4.84 -0.03
CA ARG A 885 27.26 -5.69 0.61
C ARG A 885 26.78 -6.84 -0.28
N GLY A 886 27.28 -6.93 -1.50
CA GLY A 886 26.93 -7.97 -2.46
C GLY A 886 27.16 -7.49 -3.88
N VAL A 887 26.47 -8.12 -4.84
CA VAL A 887 26.62 -7.81 -6.26
C VAL A 887 25.30 -7.33 -6.85
N PHE A 888 25.33 -6.15 -7.47
CA PHE A 888 24.27 -5.65 -8.33
C PHE A 888 24.60 -5.97 -9.79
N LEU A 889 23.72 -6.70 -10.49
CA LEU A 889 23.88 -6.99 -11.92
C LEU A 889 23.40 -5.78 -12.74
N ASP A 890 24.31 -4.83 -12.95
CA ASP A 890 24.09 -3.50 -13.53
C ASP A 890 23.76 -3.45 -15.03
N THR A 891 23.87 -4.56 -15.76
CA THR A 891 23.70 -4.59 -17.22
C THR A 891 22.51 -5.47 -17.63
N THR A 892 21.51 -4.92 -18.32
CA THR A 892 20.40 -5.68 -18.93
C THR A 892 20.67 -6.04 -20.39
N TYR A 893 20.41 -7.30 -20.75
CA TYR A 893 20.57 -7.83 -22.11
C TYR A 893 19.27 -7.83 -22.92
N ARG A 894 18.16 -7.36 -22.32
CA ARG A 894 16.81 -7.41 -22.89
C ARG A 894 16.38 -6.11 -23.56
N MET A 895 16.53 -4.99 -22.84
CA MET A 895 15.78 -3.76 -23.11
C MET A 895 16.60 -2.76 -23.95
N HIS A 896 15.92 -2.07 -24.86
CA HIS A 896 16.44 -0.87 -25.53
C HIS A 896 16.79 0.23 -24.50
N PRO A 897 17.86 1.05 -24.70
CA PRO A 897 18.30 2.07 -23.73
C PRO A 897 17.19 3.02 -23.22
N ALA A 898 16.27 3.45 -24.09
CA ALA A 898 15.15 4.30 -23.69
C ALA A 898 14.16 3.64 -22.72
N LEU A 899 13.95 2.31 -22.83
CA LEU A 899 13.16 1.55 -21.86
C LEU A 899 13.95 1.38 -20.55
N THR A 900 15.24 1.05 -20.68
CA THR A 900 16.14 0.87 -19.53
C THR A 900 16.24 2.12 -18.70
N ALA A 901 16.35 3.31 -19.29
CA ALA A 901 16.43 4.58 -18.57
C ALA A 901 15.24 4.76 -17.61
N PHE A 902 14.00 4.58 -18.08
CA PHE A 902 12.82 4.67 -17.24
C PHE A 902 12.83 3.65 -16.10
N VAL A 903 13.12 2.39 -16.42
CA VAL A 903 13.16 1.29 -15.44
C VAL A 903 14.27 1.52 -14.40
N SER A 904 15.43 2.00 -14.84
CA SER A 904 16.61 2.29 -14.03
C SER A 904 16.35 3.41 -13.03
N ASP A 905 15.75 4.51 -13.49
CA ASP A 905 15.38 5.64 -12.63
C ASP A 905 14.33 5.26 -11.60
N LEU A 906 13.30 4.54 -12.05
CA LEU A 906 12.16 4.13 -11.23
C LEU A 906 12.60 3.26 -10.05
N ALA A 907 13.34 2.19 -10.36
CA ALA A 907 13.56 1.07 -9.46
C ALA A 907 15.02 0.85 -9.05
N TYR A 908 16.00 1.34 -9.82
CA TYR A 908 17.41 0.92 -9.69
C TYR A 908 18.41 2.09 -9.54
N GLU A 909 17.94 3.25 -9.08
CA GLU A 909 18.78 4.43 -8.79
C GLU A 909 19.65 4.89 -9.97
N GLY A 910 19.19 4.66 -11.21
CA GLY A 910 19.95 4.99 -12.40
C GLY A 910 21.15 4.07 -12.68
N ARG A 911 21.35 3.00 -11.88
CA ARG A 911 22.51 2.10 -11.97
C ARG A 911 22.36 0.99 -13.02
N LEU A 912 21.16 0.77 -13.57
CA LEU A 912 20.91 -0.23 -14.61
C LEU A 912 21.14 0.35 -16.01
N GLU A 913 21.99 -0.30 -16.80
CA GLU A 913 22.34 0.07 -18.16
C GLU A 913 21.99 -1.03 -19.17
N SER A 914 21.76 -0.65 -20.43
CA SER A 914 21.59 -1.62 -21.52
C SER A 914 22.93 -2.13 -22.02
N ALA A 915 23.02 -3.44 -22.22
CA ALA A 915 24.16 -4.03 -22.92
C ALA A 915 24.35 -3.39 -24.32
N PRO A 916 25.58 -3.40 -24.87
CA PRO A 916 25.82 -2.94 -26.24
C PRO A 916 24.90 -3.62 -27.27
N LEU A 917 24.64 -2.92 -28.38
CA LEU A 917 23.79 -3.32 -29.51
C LEU A 917 22.28 -3.20 -29.26
N ARG A 918 21.84 -2.93 -28.02
CA ARG A 918 20.41 -2.82 -27.70
C ARG A 918 19.78 -1.56 -28.26
N GLU A 919 20.58 -0.54 -28.58
CA GLU A 919 20.18 0.67 -29.31
C GLU A 919 19.68 0.39 -30.74
N ARG A 920 19.94 -0.81 -31.27
CA ARG A 920 19.48 -1.23 -32.61
C ARG A 920 18.06 -1.78 -32.61
N ILE A 921 17.57 -2.22 -31.46
CA ILE A 921 16.25 -2.83 -31.32
C ILE A 921 15.20 -1.78 -31.67
N THR A 922 14.31 -2.05 -32.63
CA THR A 922 13.24 -1.12 -33.01
C THR A 922 12.07 -1.82 -33.69
N VAL A 923 10.87 -1.27 -33.48
CA VAL A 923 9.69 -1.55 -34.31
C VAL A 923 9.67 -0.59 -35.50
N ARG A 924 9.51 -1.10 -36.72
CA ARG A 924 9.44 -0.25 -37.93
C ARG A 924 8.12 0.55 -37.98
N PRO A 925 8.10 1.70 -38.67
CA PRO A 925 6.85 2.37 -39.01
C PRO A 925 5.92 1.45 -39.82
N GLY A 926 4.61 1.50 -39.56
CA GLY A 926 3.62 0.69 -40.28
C GLY A 926 2.36 0.38 -39.48
N GLY A 927 2.41 0.50 -38.15
CA GLY A 927 1.25 0.38 -37.24
C GLY A 927 0.86 1.71 -36.59
N LEU A 928 -0.05 1.65 -35.60
CA LEU A 928 -0.46 2.81 -34.79
C LEU A 928 0.64 3.30 -33.84
N VAL A 929 1.64 2.46 -33.60
CA VAL A 929 2.82 2.73 -32.76
C VAL A 929 4.06 2.17 -33.47
N SER A 930 5.22 2.78 -33.25
CA SER A 930 6.51 2.34 -33.82
C SER A 930 7.68 2.90 -33.02
N GLY A 931 8.91 2.52 -33.36
CA GLY A 931 10.13 2.95 -32.68
C GLY A 931 10.48 2.09 -31.48
N SER A 932 11.14 2.72 -30.50
CA SER A 932 11.66 2.09 -29.28
C SER A 932 11.47 3.01 -28.08
N GLY A 933 11.38 2.44 -26.88
CA GLY A 933 11.12 3.19 -25.65
C GLY A 933 9.68 3.08 -25.17
N LEU A 934 9.11 4.20 -24.77
CA LEU A 934 7.76 4.30 -24.20
C LEU A 934 6.81 4.96 -25.19
N ALA A 935 5.57 4.49 -25.22
CA ALA A 935 4.48 5.15 -25.93
C ALA A 935 3.23 5.17 -25.05
N VAL A 936 2.43 6.23 -25.16
CA VAL A 936 1.19 6.39 -24.42
C VAL A 936 0.03 6.61 -25.39
N ARG A 937 -1.08 5.91 -25.13
CA ARG A 937 -2.37 6.06 -25.82
C ARG A 937 -3.39 6.56 -24.81
N SER A 938 -3.67 7.86 -24.84
CA SER A 938 -4.67 8.48 -23.98
C SER A 938 -6.08 8.18 -24.50
N VAL A 939 -6.90 7.55 -23.66
CA VAL A 939 -8.27 7.16 -24.00
C VAL A 939 -9.24 7.89 -23.08
N ALA A 940 -10.13 8.70 -23.66
CA ALA A 940 -11.22 9.31 -22.90
C ALA A 940 -12.32 8.26 -22.67
N HIS A 941 -12.75 8.07 -21.42
CA HIS A 941 -13.83 7.15 -21.09
C HIS A 941 -15.18 7.87 -21.13
N SER A 942 -16.17 7.25 -21.78
CA SER A 942 -17.53 7.80 -21.83
C SER A 942 -18.33 7.53 -20.55
N LEU A 943 -17.94 6.49 -19.81
CA LEU A 943 -18.50 6.08 -18.52
C LEU A 943 -17.36 5.69 -17.58
N SER A 944 -17.53 5.92 -16.27
CA SER A 944 -16.56 5.46 -15.28
C SER A 944 -16.43 3.94 -15.30
N ALA A 945 -15.23 3.49 -15.65
CA ALA A 945 -14.75 2.12 -15.56
C ALA A 945 -13.87 1.92 -14.32
N SER A 946 -14.14 0.85 -13.57
CA SER A 946 -13.34 0.40 -12.42
C SER A 946 -12.41 -0.77 -12.77
N ALA A 947 -13.00 -1.93 -13.07
CA ALA A 947 -12.29 -3.19 -13.35
C ALA A 947 -12.31 -3.61 -14.84
N SER A 948 -13.04 -2.90 -15.69
CA SER A 948 -13.06 -3.13 -17.14
C SER A 948 -13.49 -1.87 -17.90
N SER A 949 -12.73 -1.51 -18.93
CA SER A 949 -12.98 -0.39 -19.85
C SER A 949 -13.07 -0.90 -21.29
N ARG A 950 -14.23 -0.67 -21.93
CA ARG A 950 -14.46 -1.06 -23.33
C ARG A 950 -13.63 -0.22 -24.29
N GLU A 951 -13.49 1.06 -23.98
CA GLU A 951 -12.72 2.02 -24.76
C GLU A 951 -11.23 1.65 -24.75
N GLU A 952 -10.64 1.33 -23.58
CA GLU A 952 -9.26 0.84 -23.55
C GLU A 952 -9.12 -0.52 -24.24
N ALA A 953 -10.05 -1.45 -24.04
CA ALA A 953 -9.97 -2.77 -24.67
C ALA A 953 -10.04 -2.68 -26.22
N ALA A 954 -10.85 -1.76 -26.74
CA ALA A 954 -10.91 -1.47 -28.16
C ALA A 954 -9.61 -0.85 -28.69
N GLU A 955 -9.03 0.11 -27.96
CA GLU A 955 -7.74 0.73 -28.33
C GLU A 955 -6.59 -0.29 -28.28
N VAL A 956 -6.54 -1.13 -27.24
CA VAL A 956 -5.59 -2.25 -27.14
C VAL A 956 -5.72 -3.19 -28.34
N ALA A 957 -6.96 -3.55 -28.72
CA ALA A 957 -7.19 -4.41 -29.87
C ALA A 957 -6.76 -3.73 -31.19
N ALA A 958 -6.96 -2.41 -31.32
CA ALA A 958 -6.51 -1.65 -32.47
C ALA A 958 -4.98 -1.63 -32.56
N VAL A 959 -4.29 -1.33 -31.45
CA VAL A 959 -2.83 -1.35 -31.37
C VAL A 959 -2.29 -2.74 -31.72
N TRP A 960 -2.82 -3.80 -31.10
CA TRP A 960 -2.39 -5.18 -31.34
C TRP A 960 -2.53 -5.57 -32.82
N ARG A 961 -3.66 -5.27 -33.45
CA ARG A 961 -3.90 -5.58 -34.87
C ARG A 961 -2.98 -4.78 -35.78
N SER A 962 -2.71 -3.51 -35.45
CA SER A 962 -1.84 -2.65 -36.25
C SER A 962 -0.38 -3.08 -36.26
N LEU A 963 0.05 -3.87 -35.26
CA LEU A 963 1.41 -4.39 -35.16
C LEU A 963 1.63 -5.67 -35.96
N GLN A 964 0.57 -6.41 -36.30
CA GLN A 964 0.72 -7.69 -36.99
C GLN A 964 1.31 -7.49 -38.39
N GLY A 965 2.41 -8.18 -38.68
CA GLY A 965 3.13 -8.06 -39.95
C GLY A 965 4.07 -6.85 -40.06
N VAL A 966 4.09 -5.94 -39.07
CA VAL A 966 5.05 -4.82 -39.02
C VAL A 966 6.45 -5.37 -38.77
N GLY A 967 7.46 -4.88 -39.49
CA GLY A 967 8.85 -5.30 -39.29
C GLY A 967 9.38 -4.88 -37.92
N TRP A 968 10.17 -5.73 -37.27
CA TRP A 968 10.96 -5.36 -36.10
C TRP A 968 12.38 -5.90 -36.22
N VAL A 969 13.34 -5.18 -35.65
CA VAL A 969 14.77 -5.49 -35.68
C VAL A 969 15.24 -5.85 -34.28
N ASP A 970 15.97 -6.96 -34.15
CA ASP A 970 16.57 -7.40 -32.90
C ASP A 970 17.97 -6.79 -32.63
N ALA A 971 18.61 -7.18 -31.53
CA ALA A 971 19.92 -6.66 -31.15
C ALA A 971 21.02 -7.10 -32.12
N GLU A 972 20.86 -8.27 -32.75
CA GLU A 972 21.75 -8.83 -33.75
C GLU A 972 21.57 -8.16 -35.13
N GLY A 973 20.49 -7.38 -35.31
CA GLY A 973 20.17 -6.68 -36.55
C GLY A 973 19.33 -7.51 -37.53
N ALA A 974 18.81 -8.67 -37.10
CA ALA A 974 17.90 -9.45 -37.90
C ALA A 974 16.51 -8.82 -37.91
N GLU A 975 15.93 -8.68 -39.10
CA GLU A 975 14.61 -8.09 -39.29
C GLU A 975 13.59 -9.17 -39.64
N ARG A 976 12.45 -9.17 -38.93
CA ARG A 976 11.32 -10.06 -39.23
C ARG A 976 9.98 -9.40 -38.88
N PRO A 977 8.86 -9.84 -39.47
CA PRO A 977 7.56 -9.33 -39.08
C PRO A 977 7.19 -9.73 -37.64
N ILE A 978 6.49 -8.85 -36.95
CA ILE A 978 5.83 -9.10 -35.66
C ILE A 978 4.65 -10.05 -35.88
N GLY A 979 4.58 -11.11 -35.07
CA GLY A 979 3.44 -12.02 -35.00
C GLY A 979 2.73 -12.00 -33.64
N PRO A 980 1.74 -12.89 -33.43
CA PRO A 980 0.97 -12.97 -32.19
C PRO A 980 1.82 -13.20 -30.93
N ASP A 981 2.90 -13.98 -31.04
CA ASP A 981 3.79 -14.29 -29.92
C ASP A 981 4.70 -13.13 -29.53
N ASP A 982 4.83 -12.11 -30.39
CA ASP A 982 5.71 -10.96 -30.22
C ASP A 982 5.04 -9.76 -29.51
N VAL A 983 3.75 -9.89 -29.19
CA VAL A 983 2.98 -8.85 -28.48
C VAL A 983 2.40 -9.42 -27.19
N LEU A 984 2.86 -8.89 -26.06
CA LEU A 984 2.31 -9.17 -24.74
C LEU A 984 1.28 -8.13 -24.37
N VAL A 985 0.06 -8.55 -24.06
CA VAL A 985 -1.00 -7.64 -23.60
C VAL A 985 -1.28 -7.87 -22.12
N VAL A 986 -1.08 -6.83 -21.33
CA VAL A 986 -1.12 -6.88 -19.86
C VAL A 986 -2.21 -5.96 -19.34
N ALA A 987 -2.99 -6.43 -18.37
CA ALA A 987 -3.95 -5.61 -17.64
C ALA A 987 -3.99 -6.00 -16.14
N PRO A 988 -4.28 -5.08 -15.22
CA PRO A 988 -4.27 -5.35 -13.78
C PRO A 988 -5.45 -6.21 -13.31
N TYR A 989 -6.58 -6.22 -14.04
CA TYR A 989 -7.82 -6.90 -13.62
C TYR A 989 -8.22 -8.02 -14.59
N ASN A 990 -8.69 -9.16 -14.07
CA ASN A 990 -9.10 -10.29 -14.90
C ASN A 990 -10.31 -9.95 -15.79
N ASN A 991 -11.22 -9.10 -15.33
CA ASN A 991 -12.36 -8.62 -16.13
C ASN A 991 -11.90 -7.88 -17.39
N GLN A 992 -10.86 -7.04 -17.28
CA GLN A 992 -10.26 -6.41 -18.45
C GLN A 992 -9.52 -7.41 -19.35
N VAL A 993 -8.80 -8.36 -18.77
CA VAL A 993 -8.14 -9.44 -19.53
C VAL A 993 -9.17 -10.23 -20.34
N ALA A 994 -10.30 -10.60 -19.73
CA ALA A 994 -11.41 -11.30 -20.37
C ALA A 994 -11.99 -10.50 -21.53
N LEU A 995 -12.26 -9.21 -21.30
CA LEU A 995 -12.79 -8.32 -22.33
C LEU A 995 -11.82 -8.21 -23.52
N ILE A 996 -10.54 -7.96 -23.27
CA ILE A 996 -9.51 -7.86 -24.31
C ILE A 996 -9.40 -9.17 -25.09
N ARG A 997 -9.40 -10.32 -24.40
CA ARG A 997 -9.37 -11.65 -25.04
C ARG A 997 -10.55 -11.84 -25.99
N SER A 998 -11.75 -11.41 -25.61
CA SER A 998 -12.94 -11.51 -26.48
C SER A 998 -12.83 -10.71 -27.79
N LEU A 999 -11.92 -9.73 -27.85
CA LEU A 999 -11.70 -8.87 -29.02
C LEU A 999 -10.52 -9.32 -29.89
N LEU A 1000 -9.70 -10.26 -29.41
CA LEU A 1000 -8.48 -10.72 -30.04
C LEU A 1000 -8.62 -12.18 -30.52
N PRO A 1001 -7.84 -12.62 -31.53
CA PRO A 1001 -7.89 -13.99 -32.00
C PRO A 1001 -7.33 -14.99 -30.98
N ASP A 1002 -7.77 -16.25 -31.08
CA ASP A 1002 -7.22 -17.36 -30.29
C ASP A 1002 -5.69 -17.45 -30.47
N GLY A 1003 -4.97 -17.56 -29.36
CA GLY A 1003 -3.50 -17.55 -29.32
C GLY A 1003 -2.86 -16.21 -28.96
N ALA A 1004 -3.62 -15.10 -28.93
CA ALA A 1004 -3.10 -13.83 -28.42
C ALA A 1004 -2.67 -13.93 -26.94
N ARG A 1005 -1.47 -13.43 -26.63
CA ARG A 1005 -0.89 -13.48 -25.28
C ARG A 1005 -1.44 -12.36 -24.39
N VAL A 1006 -2.61 -12.59 -23.78
CA VAL A 1006 -3.28 -11.64 -22.87
C VAL A 1006 -3.35 -12.19 -21.46
N GLY A 1007 -3.03 -11.38 -20.44
CA GLY A 1007 -3.01 -11.81 -19.04
C GLY A 1007 -2.71 -10.70 -18.04
N THR A 1008 -2.68 -11.06 -16.76
CA THR A 1008 -2.25 -10.15 -15.68
C THR A 1008 -0.73 -10.03 -15.59
N VAL A 1009 -0.25 -8.99 -14.91
CA VAL A 1009 1.18 -8.75 -14.68
C VAL A 1009 1.86 -9.98 -14.06
N ASP A 1010 1.22 -10.60 -13.06
CA ASP A 1010 1.72 -11.76 -12.32
C ASP A 1010 1.91 -12.98 -13.24
N ARG A 1011 1.02 -13.17 -14.23
CA ARG A 1011 1.10 -14.30 -15.20
C ARG A 1011 2.30 -14.19 -16.14
N PHE A 1012 2.78 -12.98 -16.40
CA PHE A 1012 3.89 -12.72 -17.33
C PHE A 1012 5.22 -12.45 -16.64
N GLN A 1013 5.32 -12.71 -15.34
CA GLN A 1013 6.61 -12.68 -14.66
C GLN A 1013 7.60 -13.65 -15.34
N GLY A 1014 8.83 -13.19 -15.52
CA GLY A 1014 9.88 -13.94 -16.24
C GLY A 1014 9.78 -13.91 -17.78
N GLN A 1015 8.63 -13.60 -18.36
CA GLN A 1015 8.45 -13.57 -19.83
C GLN A 1015 8.97 -12.27 -20.46
N GLU A 1016 9.05 -12.23 -21.79
CA GLU A 1016 9.46 -11.05 -22.57
C GLU A 1016 8.87 -11.09 -23.99
N ALA A 1017 8.78 -9.93 -24.64
CA ALA A 1017 8.35 -9.79 -26.03
C ALA A 1017 8.90 -8.50 -26.68
N PRO A 1018 9.02 -8.42 -28.01
CA PRO A 1018 9.34 -7.19 -28.73
C PRO A 1018 8.47 -6.00 -28.28
N VAL A 1019 7.15 -6.20 -28.19
CA VAL A 1019 6.20 -5.16 -27.78
C VAL A 1019 5.36 -5.61 -26.58
N VAL A 1020 5.16 -4.70 -25.64
CA VAL A 1020 4.19 -4.86 -24.54
C VAL A 1020 3.12 -3.78 -24.67
N VAL A 1021 1.86 -4.16 -24.52
CA VAL A 1021 0.72 -3.24 -24.41
C VAL A 1021 0.12 -3.39 -23.02
N TYR A 1022 0.14 -2.33 -22.22
CA TYR A 1022 -0.37 -2.30 -20.85
C TYR A 1022 -1.62 -1.42 -20.76
N SER A 1023 -2.76 -1.99 -20.38
CA SER A 1023 -4.03 -1.29 -20.16
C SER A 1023 -4.21 -1.00 -18.67
N THR A 1024 -4.34 0.26 -18.28
CA THR A 1024 -4.54 0.65 -16.87
C THR A 1024 -5.95 0.38 -16.37
N THR A 1025 -6.91 0.24 -17.29
CA THR A 1025 -8.32 -0.10 -17.08
C THR A 1025 -9.17 0.98 -16.41
N SER A 1026 -8.74 1.50 -15.27
CA SER A 1026 -9.55 2.41 -14.44
C SER A 1026 -9.59 3.82 -15.02
N THR A 1027 -10.72 4.50 -14.84
CA THR A 1027 -10.92 5.87 -15.35
C THR A 1027 -10.16 6.90 -14.54
N SER A 1028 -10.21 6.76 -13.22
CA SER A 1028 -9.52 7.60 -12.25
C SER A 1028 -9.03 6.74 -11.09
N ALA A 1029 -8.19 7.33 -10.24
CA ALA A 1029 -7.72 6.68 -9.01
C ALA A 1029 -8.89 6.32 -8.06
N ASP A 1030 -9.95 7.13 -8.05
CA ASP A 1030 -11.14 6.92 -7.20
C ASP A 1030 -12.02 5.75 -7.68
N ASP A 1031 -11.93 5.40 -8.97
CA ASP A 1031 -12.68 4.28 -9.56
C ASP A 1031 -11.97 2.92 -9.36
N ALA A 1032 -10.72 2.91 -8.89
CA ALA A 1032 -9.93 1.68 -8.79
C ALA A 1032 -10.48 0.74 -7.69
N PRO A 1033 -10.94 -0.48 -8.03
CA PRO A 1033 -11.65 -1.36 -7.10
C PRO A 1033 -10.79 -1.89 -5.95
N ARG A 1034 -9.46 -1.92 -6.14
CA ARG A 1034 -8.47 -2.38 -5.16
C ARG A 1034 -7.67 -1.22 -4.56
N GLY A 1035 -8.17 0.02 -4.72
CA GLY A 1035 -7.53 1.24 -4.25
C GLY A 1035 -6.36 1.71 -5.10
N VAL A 1036 -5.92 2.93 -4.79
CA VAL A 1036 -4.85 3.65 -5.51
C VAL A 1036 -3.52 2.88 -5.46
N SER A 1037 -3.18 2.30 -4.30
CA SER A 1037 -1.91 1.60 -4.12
C SER A 1037 -1.75 0.37 -5.03
N PHE A 1038 -2.85 -0.30 -5.40
CA PHE A 1038 -2.79 -1.44 -6.32
C PHE A 1038 -2.62 -1.01 -7.78
N LEU A 1039 -3.31 0.05 -8.21
CA LEU A 1039 -3.26 0.54 -9.59
C LEU A 1039 -1.91 1.18 -9.91
N TYR A 1040 -1.34 1.94 -8.96
CA TYR A 1040 -0.07 2.65 -9.11
C TYR A 1040 1.11 1.92 -8.46
N ASP A 1041 0.99 0.61 -8.23
CA ASP A 1041 2.06 -0.22 -7.69
C ASP A 1041 3.31 -0.13 -8.59
N LEU A 1042 4.40 0.39 -8.02
CA LEU A 1042 5.65 0.64 -8.73
C LEU A 1042 6.27 -0.65 -9.27
N ASN A 1043 6.16 -1.73 -8.51
CA ASN A 1043 6.73 -3.03 -8.87
C ASN A 1043 5.94 -3.65 -10.04
N ARG A 1044 4.62 -3.48 -10.08
CA ARG A 1044 3.76 -3.87 -11.21
C ARG A 1044 4.08 -3.05 -12.45
N LEU A 1045 4.25 -1.74 -12.32
CA LEU A 1045 4.62 -0.87 -13.43
C LEU A 1045 6.02 -1.24 -13.98
N ASN A 1046 7.00 -1.41 -13.09
CA ASN A 1046 8.34 -1.88 -13.42
C ASN A 1046 8.28 -3.22 -14.16
N VAL A 1047 7.55 -4.19 -13.61
CA VAL A 1047 7.39 -5.52 -14.22
C VAL A 1047 6.70 -5.42 -15.57
N ALA A 1048 5.64 -4.63 -15.73
CA ALA A 1048 4.92 -4.49 -17.00
C ALA A 1048 5.82 -3.90 -18.10
N VAL A 1049 6.48 -2.77 -17.82
CA VAL A 1049 7.36 -2.08 -18.79
C VAL A 1049 8.58 -2.93 -19.14
N SER A 1050 9.21 -3.58 -18.15
CA SER A 1050 10.44 -4.37 -18.34
C SER A 1050 10.26 -5.72 -19.05
N ARG A 1051 9.02 -6.09 -19.45
CA ARG A 1051 8.79 -7.22 -20.37
C ARG A 1051 9.05 -6.85 -21.84
N ALA A 1052 9.08 -5.57 -22.19
CA ALA A 1052 9.32 -5.11 -23.55
C ALA A 1052 10.81 -5.17 -23.89
N LYS A 1053 11.14 -5.60 -25.11
CA LYS A 1053 12.50 -5.46 -25.68
C LYS A 1053 12.66 -4.12 -26.39
N ALA A 1054 11.68 -3.79 -27.25
CA ALA A 1054 11.70 -2.61 -28.09
C ALA A 1054 10.81 -1.49 -27.54
N LEU A 1055 9.51 -1.79 -27.35
CA LEU A 1055 8.48 -0.77 -27.12
C LEU A 1055 7.47 -1.21 -26.06
N ALA A 1056 7.22 -0.36 -25.07
CA ALA A 1056 6.13 -0.51 -24.11
C ALA A 1056 5.07 0.56 -24.36
N VAL A 1057 3.84 0.13 -24.65
CA VAL A 1057 2.69 0.99 -24.96
C VAL A 1057 1.74 0.97 -23.79
N VAL A 1058 1.51 2.11 -23.14
CA VAL A 1058 0.53 2.25 -22.05
C VAL A 1058 -0.75 2.86 -22.62
N VAL A 1059 -1.86 2.14 -22.48
CA VAL A 1059 -3.20 2.60 -22.83
C VAL A 1059 -3.89 3.00 -21.52
N MET A 1060 -4.27 4.28 -21.40
CA MET A 1060 -4.78 4.80 -20.13
C MET A 1060 -5.71 6.00 -20.27
N SER A 1061 -6.55 6.20 -19.26
CA SER A 1061 -7.26 7.46 -19.05
C SER A 1061 -6.29 8.59 -18.64
N PRO A 1062 -6.39 9.80 -19.24
CA PRO A 1062 -5.55 10.93 -18.86
C PRO A 1062 -5.80 11.41 -17.43
N LEU A 1063 -6.97 11.11 -16.85
CA LEU A 1063 -7.30 11.48 -15.47
C LEU A 1063 -6.43 10.75 -14.43
N LEU A 1064 -5.81 9.62 -14.81
CA LEU A 1064 -4.89 8.90 -13.92
C LEU A 1064 -3.60 9.69 -13.64
N LEU A 1065 -3.22 10.62 -14.50
CA LEU A 1065 -2.08 11.49 -14.25
C LEU A 1065 -2.38 12.61 -13.24
N ASP A 1066 -3.65 12.78 -12.90
CA ASP A 1066 -4.17 13.87 -12.07
C ASP A 1066 -4.70 13.38 -10.72
N ALA A 1067 -4.34 12.17 -10.34
CA ALA A 1067 -4.77 11.58 -9.08
C ALA A 1067 -4.35 12.45 -7.88
N GLN A 1068 -5.25 12.59 -6.91
CA GLN A 1068 -4.94 13.25 -5.65
C GLN A 1068 -3.99 12.37 -4.84
N VAL A 1069 -2.91 12.97 -4.35
CA VAL A 1069 -1.88 12.30 -3.55
C VAL A 1069 -1.86 12.89 -2.14
N ARG A 1070 -1.99 12.04 -1.13
CA ARG A 1070 -2.07 12.46 0.29
C ARG A 1070 -0.83 12.10 1.09
N THR A 1071 -0.06 11.12 0.63
CA THR A 1071 1.18 10.66 1.27
C THR A 1071 2.37 10.75 0.29
N PRO A 1072 3.62 10.89 0.80
CA PRO A 1072 4.82 10.84 -0.05
C PRO A 1072 4.90 9.58 -0.92
N GLU A 1073 4.46 8.43 -0.40
CA GLU A 1073 4.45 7.18 -1.16
C GLU A 1073 3.43 7.20 -2.30
N GLN A 1074 2.22 7.72 -2.07
CA GLN A 1074 1.25 7.91 -3.16
C GLN A 1074 1.77 8.90 -4.21
N LEU A 1075 2.47 9.96 -3.78
CA LEU A 1075 3.12 10.91 -4.69
C LEU A 1075 4.16 10.19 -5.55
N ARG A 1076 5.02 9.35 -4.98
CA ARG A 1076 6.00 8.54 -5.72
C ARG A 1076 5.33 7.62 -6.74
N GLN A 1077 4.27 6.93 -6.33
CA GLN A 1077 3.47 6.02 -7.15
C GLN A 1077 2.83 6.72 -8.36
N VAL A 1078 2.13 7.84 -8.15
CA VAL A 1078 1.49 8.59 -9.24
C VAL A 1078 2.53 9.32 -10.10
N ASN A 1079 3.61 9.82 -9.50
CA ASN A 1079 4.72 10.45 -10.21
C ASN A 1079 5.38 9.49 -11.21
N ALA A 1080 5.50 8.20 -10.88
CA ALA A 1080 6.05 7.22 -11.82
C ALA A 1080 5.25 7.16 -13.14
N LEU A 1081 3.92 7.21 -13.07
CA LEU A 1081 3.06 7.26 -14.26
C LEU A 1081 3.19 8.60 -14.99
N CYS A 1082 3.31 9.72 -14.25
CA CYS A 1082 3.58 11.04 -14.84
C CYS A 1082 4.92 11.07 -15.57
N ARG A 1083 5.97 10.48 -14.98
CA ARG A 1083 7.30 10.37 -15.59
C ARG A 1083 7.25 9.51 -16.86
N LEU A 1084 6.50 8.40 -16.82
CA LEU A 1084 6.30 7.56 -18.01
C LEU A 1084 5.65 8.36 -19.14
N ALA A 1085 4.60 9.11 -18.86
CA ALA A 1085 3.92 9.96 -19.84
C ALA A 1085 4.85 11.04 -20.39
N GLU A 1086 5.59 11.73 -19.53
CA GLU A 1086 6.56 12.76 -19.92
C GLU A 1086 7.67 12.19 -20.82
N MET A 1087 8.24 11.03 -20.47
CA MET A 1087 9.25 10.34 -21.29
C MET A 1087 8.69 9.82 -22.61
N ALA A 1088 7.39 9.56 -22.69
CA ALA A 1088 6.67 9.21 -23.92
C ALA A 1088 6.24 10.44 -24.74
N GLY A 1089 6.46 11.66 -24.24
CA GLY A 1089 6.11 12.93 -24.90
C GLY A 1089 4.63 13.32 -24.82
N VAL A 1090 3.92 12.93 -23.75
CA VAL A 1090 2.49 13.20 -23.51
C VAL A 1090 2.26 14.22 -22.40
#